data_AF-A0A8N4I524-F1
#
_entry.id   AF-A0A8N4I524-F1
#
_cell.length_a   1.000
_cell.length_b   1.000
_cell.length_c   1.000
_cell.angle_alpha   90.00
_cell.angle_beta   90.00
_cell.angle_gamma   90.00
#
_symmetry.space_group_name_H-M   'P 1'
#
loop_
_entity.id
_entity.type
_entity.pdbx_description
1 polymer ?
#
loop_
_entity_poly.entity_id
_entity_poly.type
_entity_poly.pdbx_seq_one_letter_code
_entity_poly.pdbx_strand_id
1 'polypeptide(L)'
;MTSLLKTILWRWPLSRYHVWNNTRLLAKLGDNCANPDTSVVVSVLELFSVLALCGNGAVKLLERKELLFQVVQSMGKMRDYSVRVKALTLLQRLTGSAKGCTMVTTSYCEPVIRGIIDAMGEWRSSNSKKIPTDQMALVMEACRSALLTCWAGNHHSCFWNHDIHVILLNIILGNCSTIYLTHLAPSSQELIARVNDYVTNARPYVWDILGNLVVRYEEDFLPRARGNLCYLNLLISCACSVAADLMQKCCNSSSSYTSELEPVLRAVSLMVFSSSKYIQRQARHCLSDMVGPFGDAYLKCILASLQLNATGQVSLLSESLRAVNNLMSLACYSTLPLYQKLIVNSEGIKILSGIIKMCLNSDIHVSRSSVASHLRSSSDGKTCCWSHVEDWEGEDILLFYSLQTLSQLIEFSNLSCNHHKLTSGEIVICTMCEHCESQDLINILQYISSNIFGSGPQWYSAHILSFFGFYGFPSKIGRKMERALHEDVLADLELLLSNGQSLTVHGAILAARCPYLLPPKESFQKEKTWGDGSSKEQESRKDKGRSRHEVRMSDRVDSGALKKILEYVYTGFIHVDDDLVKPLKVLAKCCGLRSLSDMLHRKLPKWGTSSPSCIFNGALEPTGHLLSDVILEARAAEGMIWSCTLCQSSSPHKHAHKIVLYSGSDYLRALFQSGMHDSHSQIIKVPVGWEALVKLVSWFYLGELPSISIDCIWSNMDAEQQFHELQAYVELSSLAEFWCLEDVGEQSLKVVVSCLKSDKRSSVEIISFAASIGQWKIVEAGVNSIAPLYPKLLDAGELEDLDEEVLDMLRSGYVCYSQGSCNWSD
;
A
#
# COMPACT_ATOMS: atom_id res chain seq x y z
N MET A 1 14.92 31.10 -22.54
CA MET A 1 15.60 29.86 -22.09
C MET A 1 14.68 28.95 -21.26
N THR A 2 14.08 29.40 -20.16
CA THR A 2 13.19 28.59 -19.29
C THR A 2 12.03 27.92 -20.04
N SER A 3 11.37 28.65 -20.94
CA SER A 3 10.28 28.10 -21.78
C SER A 3 10.75 27.00 -22.75
N LEU A 4 11.94 27.16 -23.34
CA LEU A 4 12.55 26.13 -24.19
C LEU A 4 12.87 24.87 -23.37
N LEU A 5 13.50 25.05 -22.20
CA LEU A 5 13.82 23.93 -21.31
C LEU A 5 12.57 23.19 -20.84
N LYS A 6 11.51 23.92 -20.44
CA LYS A 6 10.19 23.33 -20.12
C LYS A 6 9.68 22.44 -21.26
N THR A 7 9.77 22.92 -22.50
CA THR A 7 9.31 22.18 -23.69
C THR A 7 10.11 20.90 -23.90
N ILE A 8 11.43 20.97 -23.74
CA ILE A 8 12.33 19.80 -23.82
C ILE A 8 11.93 18.78 -22.74
N LEU A 9 11.84 19.20 -21.48
CA LEU A 9 11.54 18.30 -20.36
C LEU A 9 10.12 17.70 -20.41
N TRP A 10 9.18 18.40 -21.05
CA TRP A 10 7.84 17.89 -21.28
C TRP A 10 7.84 16.82 -22.36
N ARG A 11 8.62 17.02 -23.43
CA ARG A 11 8.69 16.11 -24.57
C ARG A 11 9.53 14.86 -24.29
N TRP A 12 10.61 14.99 -23.53
CA TRP A 12 11.58 13.91 -23.23
C TRP A 12 11.69 13.68 -21.71
N PRO A 13 10.96 12.71 -21.14
CA PRO A 13 10.98 12.44 -19.69
C PRO A 13 12.37 12.14 -19.11
N LEU A 14 13.23 11.41 -19.83
CA LEU A 14 14.58 11.06 -19.38
C LEU A 14 15.47 12.29 -19.13
N SER A 15 15.29 13.37 -19.90
CA SER A 15 16.08 14.60 -19.77
C SER A 15 15.83 15.33 -18.43
N ARG A 16 14.77 14.98 -17.69
CA ARG A 16 14.47 15.58 -16.38
C ARG A 16 15.55 15.28 -15.36
N TYR A 17 16.14 14.08 -15.41
CA TYR A 17 17.19 13.65 -14.48
C TYR A 17 18.34 14.66 -14.42
N HIS A 18 18.90 15.03 -15.57
CA HIS A 18 20.04 15.96 -15.62
C HIS A 18 19.72 17.35 -15.07
N VAL A 19 18.45 17.76 -15.07
CA VAL A 19 18.03 19.07 -14.57
C VAL A 19 17.78 19.02 -13.07
N TRP A 20 16.98 18.07 -12.56
CA TRP A 20 16.72 18.01 -11.12
C TRP A 20 17.93 17.50 -10.31
N ASN A 21 18.86 16.76 -10.93
CA ASN A 21 20.10 16.34 -10.27
C ASN A 21 21.16 17.47 -10.24
N ASN A 22 21.00 18.51 -11.07
CA ASN A 22 21.92 19.65 -11.08
C ASN A 22 21.60 20.65 -9.96
N THR A 23 22.31 20.50 -8.85
CA THR A 23 22.04 21.29 -7.64
C THR A 23 22.25 22.79 -7.81
N ARG A 24 23.22 23.19 -8.63
CA ARG A 24 23.54 24.60 -8.94
C ARG A 24 22.46 25.24 -9.81
N LEU A 25 21.96 24.52 -10.80
CA LEU A 25 20.88 25.00 -11.67
C LEU A 25 19.59 25.19 -10.87
N LEU A 26 19.22 24.22 -10.03
CA LEU A 26 18.04 24.33 -9.16
C LEU A 26 18.14 25.50 -8.19
N ALA A 27 19.33 25.77 -7.62
CA ALA A 27 19.53 26.92 -6.74
C ALA A 27 19.26 28.25 -7.48
N LYS A 28 19.86 28.44 -8.67
CA LYS A 28 19.62 29.64 -9.51
C LYS A 28 18.17 29.79 -9.95
N LEU A 29 17.48 28.69 -10.22
CA LEU A 29 16.05 28.72 -10.55
C LEU A 29 15.21 29.12 -9.33
N GLY A 30 15.58 28.65 -8.14
CA GLY A 30 14.94 29.03 -6.87
C GLY A 30 15.02 30.54 -6.61
N ASP A 31 16.16 31.18 -6.84
CA ASP A 31 16.30 32.63 -6.67
C ASP A 31 15.29 33.43 -7.52
N ASN A 32 14.95 32.91 -8.70
CA ASN A 32 14.01 33.54 -9.62
C ASN A 32 12.53 33.38 -9.23
N CYS A 33 12.19 32.53 -8.26
CA CYS A 33 10.81 32.45 -7.73
C CYS A 33 10.43 33.68 -6.88
N ALA A 34 11.42 34.44 -6.39
CA ALA A 34 11.20 35.69 -5.67
C ALA A 34 11.26 36.92 -6.57
N ASN A 35 11.34 36.74 -7.90
CA ASN A 35 11.45 37.83 -8.86
C ASN A 35 10.19 38.72 -8.85
N PRO A 36 10.32 40.05 -8.93
CA PRO A 36 9.16 40.96 -9.02
C PRO A 36 8.35 40.78 -10.31
N ASP A 37 8.94 40.25 -11.38
CA ASP A 37 8.26 39.98 -12.65
C ASP A 37 7.44 38.68 -12.59
N THR A 38 6.12 38.83 -12.59
CA THR A 38 5.12 37.74 -12.62
C THR A 38 5.39 36.73 -13.74
N SER A 39 5.83 37.18 -14.92
CA SER A 39 6.08 36.30 -16.07
C SER A 39 7.27 35.36 -15.85
N VAL A 40 8.28 35.83 -15.12
CA VAL A 40 9.45 35.03 -14.73
C VAL A 40 9.03 33.98 -13.71
N VAL A 41 8.29 34.38 -12.68
CA VAL A 41 7.80 33.44 -11.64
C VAL A 41 6.92 32.35 -12.24
N VAL A 42 5.97 32.72 -13.11
CA VAL A 42 5.12 31.77 -13.85
C VAL A 42 5.96 30.78 -14.64
N SER A 43 6.97 31.25 -15.38
CA SER A 43 7.82 30.39 -16.20
C SER A 43 8.63 29.39 -15.36
N VAL A 44 9.10 29.81 -14.17
CA VAL A 44 9.86 28.95 -13.25
C VAL A 44 8.95 27.90 -12.60
N LEU A 45 7.77 28.29 -12.12
CA LEU A 45 6.79 27.36 -11.54
C LEU A 45 6.34 26.30 -12.56
N GLU A 46 6.17 26.68 -13.83
CA GLU A 46 5.88 25.74 -14.90
C GLU A 46 7.04 24.77 -15.14
N LEU A 47 8.29 25.25 -15.13
CA LEU A 47 9.46 24.39 -15.28
C LEU A 47 9.54 23.35 -14.14
N PHE A 48 9.34 23.79 -12.89
CA PHE A 48 9.27 22.88 -11.74
C PHE A 48 8.10 21.90 -11.84
N SER A 49 6.95 22.33 -12.36
CA SER A 49 5.81 21.43 -12.57
C SER A 49 6.14 20.30 -13.54
N VAL A 50 6.91 20.59 -14.59
CA VAL A 50 7.38 19.57 -15.55
C VAL A 50 8.43 18.64 -14.93
N LEU A 51 9.33 19.16 -14.09
CA LEU A 51 10.28 18.32 -13.35
C LEU A 51 9.57 17.38 -12.38
N ALA A 52 8.55 17.87 -11.69
CA ALA A 52 7.73 17.12 -10.75
C ALA A 52 6.81 16.07 -11.42
N LEU A 53 6.78 15.98 -12.76
CA LEU A 53 6.18 14.82 -13.43
C LEU A 53 7.01 13.54 -13.23
N CYS A 54 8.28 13.67 -12.87
CA CYS A 54 9.11 12.58 -12.37
C CYS A 54 8.94 12.48 -10.85
N GLY A 55 8.53 11.32 -10.31
CA GLY A 55 8.36 11.13 -8.86
C GLY A 55 9.66 11.37 -8.08
N ASN A 56 10.80 10.90 -8.58
CA ASN A 56 12.13 11.20 -8.01
C ASN A 56 12.44 12.71 -8.08
N GLY A 57 12.11 13.36 -9.20
CA GLY A 57 12.24 14.80 -9.36
C GLY A 57 11.40 15.59 -8.35
N ALA A 58 10.15 15.17 -8.11
CA ALA A 58 9.27 15.78 -7.11
C ALA A 58 9.86 15.67 -5.70
N VAL A 59 10.35 14.49 -5.30
CA VAL A 59 11.02 14.29 -4.00
C VAL A 59 12.26 15.19 -3.87
N LYS A 60 13.08 15.27 -4.92
CA LYS A 60 14.29 16.13 -4.93
C LYS A 60 13.97 17.62 -4.82
N LEU A 61 12.85 18.07 -5.40
CA LEU A 61 12.36 19.44 -5.21
C LEU A 61 11.89 19.67 -3.76
N LEU A 62 11.23 18.69 -3.14
CA LEU A 62 10.73 18.79 -1.76
C LEU A 62 11.83 18.75 -0.68
N GLU A 63 12.97 18.12 -0.96
CA GLU A 63 14.15 18.16 -0.08
C GLU A 63 14.69 19.60 0.10
N ARG A 64 14.35 20.53 -0.81
CA ARG A 64 14.75 21.95 -0.76
C ARG A 64 13.69 22.80 -0.07
N LYS A 65 13.88 23.06 1.21
CA LYS A 65 12.91 23.79 2.04
C LYS A 65 12.63 25.22 1.56
N GLU A 66 13.63 25.89 0.98
CA GLU A 66 13.52 27.25 0.45
C GLU A 66 12.61 27.32 -0.79
N LEU A 67 12.74 26.34 -1.69
CA LEU A 67 11.90 26.23 -2.88
C LEU A 67 10.45 25.98 -2.48
N LEU A 68 10.22 25.05 -1.55
CA LEU A 68 8.88 24.79 -1.04
C LEU A 68 8.26 26.03 -0.37
N PHE A 69 9.04 26.78 0.42
CA PHE A 69 8.60 28.05 0.98
C PHE A 69 8.13 29.04 -0.09
N GLN A 70 8.88 29.20 -1.18
CA GLN A 70 8.53 30.11 -2.28
C GLN A 70 7.26 29.68 -3.02
N VAL A 71 7.05 28.37 -3.21
CA VAL A 71 5.80 27.84 -3.78
C VAL A 71 4.61 28.21 -2.90
N VAL A 72 4.73 28.03 -1.59
CA VAL A 72 3.69 28.41 -0.61
C VAL A 72 3.39 29.91 -0.66
N GLN A 73 4.43 30.76 -0.70
CA GLN A 73 4.25 32.21 -0.84
C GLN A 73 3.56 32.60 -2.16
N SER A 74 3.80 31.84 -3.23
CA SER A 74 3.18 32.05 -4.54
C SER A 74 1.68 31.74 -4.56
N MET A 75 1.17 30.98 -3.58
CA MET A 75 -0.26 30.66 -3.44
C MET A 75 -1.06 31.76 -2.72
N GLY A 76 -0.38 32.71 -2.05
CA GLY A 76 -1.04 33.72 -1.22
C GLY A 76 -1.96 34.68 -2.00
N LYS A 77 -2.99 35.20 -1.34
CA LYS A 77 -4.01 36.09 -1.93
C LYS A 77 -3.45 37.32 -2.64
N MET A 78 -2.33 37.86 -2.15
CA MET A 78 -1.72 39.09 -2.68
C MET A 78 -0.96 38.87 -4.00
N ARG A 79 -0.91 37.62 -4.50
CA ARG A 79 -0.24 37.26 -5.75
C ARG A 79 -1.23 37.25 -6.91
N ASP A 80 -0.70 37.50 -8.11
CA ASP A 80 -1.48 37.43 -9.35
C ASP A 80 -2.13 36.05 -9.56
N TYR A 81 -3.32 36.04 -10.14
CA TYR A 81 -4.09 34.83 -10.44
C TYR A 81 -3.27 33.79 -11.22
N SER A 82 -2.49 34.24 -12.21
CA SER A 82 -1.65 33.36 -13.04
C SER A 82 -0.57 32.65 -12.23
N VAL A 83 0.08 33.33 -11.29
CA VAL A 83 1.10 32.77 -10.39
C VAL A 83 0.47 31.75 -9.46
N ARG A 84 -0.66 32.08 -8.84
CA ARG A 84 -1.38 31.19 -7.91
C ARG A 84 -1.82 29.90 -8.60
N VAL A 85 -2.35 29.99 -9.81
CA VAL A 85 -2.70 28.81 -10.63
C VAL A 85 -1.48 27.91 -10.83
N LYS A 86 -0.34 28.45 -11.27
CA LYS A 86 0.87 27.63 -11.49
C LYS A 86 1.46 27.06 -10.20
N ALA A 87 1.36 27.79 -9.09
CA ALA A 87 1.80 27.30 -7.78
C ALA A 87 0.93 26.12 -7.31
N LEU A 88 -0.38 26.19 -7.50
CA LEU A 88 -1.33 25.10 -7.22
C LEU A 88 -1.10 23.90 -8.15
N THR A 89 -0.82 24.13 -9.44
CA THR A 89 -0.44 23.05 -10.37
C THR A 89 0.82 22.33 -9.92
N LEU A 90 1.86 23.07 -9.52
CA LEU A 90 3.08 22.48 -8.99
C LEU A 90 2.80 21.69 -7.72
N LEU A 91 2.02 22.26 -6.78
CA LEU A 91 1.67 21.60 -5.53
C LEU A 91 1.03 20.24 -5.78
N GLN A 92 0.07 20.13 -6.71
CA GLN A 92 -0.54 18.84 -7.07
C GLN A 92 0.49 17.79 -7.48
N ARG A 93 1.50 18.20 -8.27
CA ARG A 93 2.56 17.28 -8.70
C ARG A 93 3.46 16.87 -7.54
N LEU A 94 3.77 17.80 -6.64
CA LEU A 94 4.58 17.51 -5.46
C LEU A 94 3.84 16.61 -4.46
N THR A 95 2.52 16.73 -4.36
CA THR A 95 1.66 15.88 -3.50
C THR A 95 1.08 14.68 -4.24
N GLY A 96 1.67 14.27 -5.37
CA GLY A 96 1.22 13.12 -6.15
C GLY A 96 1.42 11.75 -5.48
N SER A 97 2.12 11.69 -4.34
CA SER A 97 2.30 10.48 -3.52
C SER A 97 2.13 10.78 -2.03
N ALA A 98 1.85 9.74 -1.24
CA ALA A 98 1.79 9.83 0.23
C ALA A 98 3.06 10.45 0.84
N LYS A 99 4.24 10.07 0.33
CA LYS A 99 5.53 10.63 0.74
C LYS A 99 5.62 12.12 0.44
N GLY A 100 5.27 12.52 -0.79
CA GLY A 100 5.27 13.93 -1.19
C GLY A 100 4.30 14.78 -0.35
N CYS A 101 3.07 14.30 -0.15
CA CYS A 101 2.07 14.96 0.70
C CYS A 101 2.56 15.11 2.15
N THR A 102 3.20 14.08 2.70
CA THR A 102 3.77 14.11 4.06
C THR A 102 4.87 15.16 4.15
N MET A 103 5.83 15.20 3.22
CA MET A 103 6.92 16.20 3.23
C MET A 103 6.39 17.64 3.17
N VAL A 104 5.38 17.91 2.34
CA VAL A 104 4.73 19.22 2.25
C VAL A 104 4.03 19.58 3.55
N THR A 105 3.19 18.68 4.08
CA THR A 105 2.34 18.96 5.23
C THR A 105 3.13 19.01 6.54
N THR A 106 4.18 18.21 6.72
CA THR A 106 5.07 18.32 7.89
C THR A 106 5.74 19.69 7.99
N SER A 107 6.03 20.34 6.85
CA SER A 107 6.76 21.61 6.82
C SER A 107 5.84 22.84 6.78
N TYR A 108 4.74 22.79 6.00
CA TYR A 108 3.92 23.95 5.67
C TYR A 108 2.40 23.66 5.62
N CYS A 109 1.89 22.71 6.43
CA CYS A 109 0.46 22.33 6.42
C CYS A 109 -0.48 23.54 6.39
N GLU A 110 -0.41 24.39 7.42
CA GLU A 110 -1.35 25.48 7.61
C GLU A 110 -1.34 26.52 6.47
N PRO A 111 -0.18 27.07 6.04
CA PRO A 111 -0.12 27.96 4.88
C PRO A 111 -0.62 27.34 3.57
N VAL A 112 -0.29 26.07 3.31
CA VAL A 112 -0.72 25.37 2.08
C VAL A 112 -2.23 25.23 2.06
N ILE A 113 -2.82 24.72 3.14
CA ILE A 113 -4.27 24.53 3.24
C ILE A 113 -5.00 25.87 3.12
N ARG A 114 -4.51 26.90 3.81
CA ARG A 114 -5.08 28.24 3.70
C ARG A 114 -5.02 28.78 2.26
N GLY A 115 -3.90 28.62 1.56
CA GLY A 115 -3.77 29.04 0.16
C GLY A 115 -4.75 28.32 -0.78
N ILE A 116 -4.97 27.02 -0.57
CA ILE A 116 -5.98 26.23 -1.31
C ILE A 116 -7.39 26.76 -1.02
N ILE A 117 -7.76 26.86 0.26
CA ILE A 117 -9.06 27.33 0.73
C ILE A 117 -9.40 28.72 0.16
N ASP A 118 -8.42 29.62 0.26
CA ASP A 118 -8.54 30.98 -0.25
C ASP A 118 -8.79 30.99 -1.75
N ALA A 119 -8.02 30.21 -2.52
CA ALA A 119 -8.20 30.09 -3.97
C ALA A 119 -9.55 29.44 -4.36
N MET A 120 -10.08 28.50 -3.57
CA MET A 120 -11.41 27.92 -3.80
C MET A 120 -12.56 28.88 -3.47
N GLY A 121 -12.37 29.78 -2.49
CA GLY A 121 -13.47 30.51 -1.85
C GLY A 121 -13.50 32.02 -2.11
N GLU A 122 -12.49 32.61 -2.74
CA GLU A 122 -12.35 34.08 -2.90
C GLU A 122 -13.44 34.71 -3.77
N TRP A 123 -13.93 33.97 -4.77
CA TRP A 123 -15.01 34.43 -5.67
C TRP A 123 -16.30 34.79 -4.94
N ARG A 124 -16.52 34.27 -3.72
CA ARG A 124 -17.70 34.56 -2.88
C ARG A 124 -17.79 36.03 -2.44
N SER A 125 -16.67 36.74 -2.45
CA SER A 125 -16.61 38.18 -2.16
C SER A 125 -17.19 39.04 -3.27
N SER A 126 -17.24 38.52 -4.50
CA SER A 126 -18.01 39.12 -5.57
C SER A 126 -19.50 38.85 -5.31
N ASN A 127 -20.38 39.85 -5.49
CA ASN A 127 -21.84 39.68 -5.37
C ASN A 127 -22.44 38.71 -6.41
N SER A 128 -21.61 37.92 -7.10
CA SER A 128 -22.02 36.93 -8.09
C SER A 128 -22.61 35.70 -7.41
N LYS A 129 -23.71 35.20 -7.98
CA LYS A 129 -24.31 33.92 -7.60
C LYS A 129 -23.50 32.72 -8.10
N LYS A 130 -22.71 32.91 -9.17
CA LYS A 130 -21.94 31.86 -9.85
C LYS A 130 -20.44 32.19 -9.83
N ILE A 131 -19.58 31.19 -9.97
CA ILE A 131 -18.14 31.40 -10.13
C ILE A 131 -17.89 32.21 -11.41
N PRO A 132 -17.24 33.39 -11.34
CA PRO A 132 -16.88 34.17 -12.52
C PRO A 132 -15.92 33.41 -13.46
N THR A 133 -16.07 33.60 -14.77
CA THR A 133 -15.30 32.87 -15.79
C THR A 133 -13.78 33.08 -15.66
N ASP A 134 -13.36 34.29 -15.31
CA ASP A 134 -11.98 34.69 -15.06
C ASP A 134 -11.37 34.02 -13.80
N GLN A 135 -12.21 33.61 -12.84
CA GLN A 135 -11.78 32.94 -11.61
C GLN A 135 -11.90 31.42 -11.66
N MET A 136 -12.63 30.88 -12.65
CA MET A 136 -12.86 29.43 -12.79
C MET A 136 -11.55 28.63 -12.82
N ALA A 137 -10.54 29.11 -13.53
CA ALA A 137 -9.24 28.42 -13.61
C ALA A 137 -8.58 28.28 -12.23
N LEU A 138 -8.64 29.33 -11.39
CA LEU A 138 -8.09 29.29 -10.05
C LEU A 138 -8.86 28.32 -9.16
N VAL A 139 -10.20 28.38 -9.17
CA VAL A 139 -11.05 27.49 -8.36
C VAL A 139 -10.82 26.03 -8.76
N MET A 140 -10.77 25.72 -10.05
CA MET A 140 -10.51 24.37 -10.56
C MET A 140 -9.16 23.85 -10.07
N GLU A 141 -8.11 24.66 -10.16
CA GLU A 141 -6.77 24.24 -9.76
C GLU A 141 -6.64 24.09 -8.24
N ALA A 142 -7.39 24.90 -7.48
CA ALA A 142 -7.47 24.76 -6.05
C ALA A 142 -8.22 23.47 -5.64
N CYS A 143 -9.33 23.15 -6.31
CA CYS A 143 -10.05 21.88 -6.11
C CYS A 143 -9.16 20.67 -6.43
N ARG A 144 -8.39 20.70 -7.52
CA ARG A 144 -7.43 19.62 -7.83
C ARG A 144 -6.34 19.52 -6.78
N SER A 145 -5.82 20.64 -6.30
CA SER A 145 -4.83 20.66 -5.21
C SER A 145 -5.40 20.10 -3.91
N ALA A 146 -6.67 20.37 -3.61
CA ALA A 146 -7.36 19.82 -2.45
C ALA A 146 -7.54 18.30 -2.50
N LEU A 147 -7.33 17.64 -3.65
CA LEU A 147 -7.28 16.17 -3.72
C LEU A 147 -6.13 15.58 -2.90
N LEU A 148 -5.16 16.38 -2.42
CA LEU A 148 -4.15 15.92 -1.45
C LEU A 148 -4.78 15.30 -0.19
N THR A 149 -6.06 15.59 0.09
CA THR A 149 -6.90 14.94 1.11
C THR A 149 -7.06 13.43 0.93
N CYS A 150 -6.76 12.85 -0.23
CA CYS A 150 -6.75 11.39 -0.37
C CYS A 150 -5.68 10.73 0.54
N TRP A 151 -4.57 11.44 0.77
CA TRP A 151 -3.46 10.97 1.58
C TRP A 151 -3.72 11.10 3.07
N ALA A 152 -3.01 10.33 3.88
CA ALA A 152 -3.10 10.45 5.33
C ALA A 152 -2.32 11.66 5.85
N GLY A 153 -2.83 12.31 6.89
CA GLY A 153 -2.08 13.35 7.62
C GLY A 153 -2.97 14.31 8.41
N ASN A 154 -2.33 15.20 9.16
CA ASN A 154 -3.01 16.18 10.03
C ASN A 154 -3.69 17.33 9.26
N HIS A 155 -3.46 17.41 7.94
CA HIS A 155 -4.01 18.45 7.09
C HIS A 155 -5.53 18.42 6.96
N HIS A 156 -6.19 17.27 7.17
CA HIS A 156 -7.65 17.18 7.23
C HIS A 156 -8.24 18.11 8.30
N SER A 157 -7.66 18.11 9.50
CA SER A 157 -8.09 18.98 10.60
C SER A 157 -7.90 20.46 10.24
N CYS A 158 -6.83 20.81 9.51
CA CYS A 158 -6.65 22.16 8.97
C CYS A 158 -7.76 22.54 7.98
N PHE A 159 -8.13 21.66 7.04
CA PHE A 159 -9.24 21.92 6.11
C PHE A 159 -10.55 22.19 6.86
N TRP A 160 -10.85 21.38 7.88
CA TRP A 160 -12.03 21.58 8.71
C TRP A 160 -12.00 22.89 9.51
N ASN A 161 -10.85 23.27 10.08
CA ASN A 161 -10.65 24.52 10.80
C ASN A 161 -10.83 25.77 9.93
N HIS A 162 -10.65 25.64 8.61
CA HIS A 162 -10.85 26.70 7.61
C HIS A 162 -12.21 26.61 6.89
N ASP A 163 -13.20 25.97 7.52
CA ASP A 163 -14.59 25.91 7.05
C ASP A 163 -14.74 25.38 5.61
N ILE A 164 -13.93 24.38 5.22
CA ILE A 164 -13.96 23.77 3.88
C ILE A 164 -15.39 23.38 3.45
N HIS A 165 -16.19 22.85 4.36
CA HIS A 165 -17.57 22.41 4.10
C HIS A 165 -18.47 23.55 3.57
N VAL A 166 -18.27 24.78 4.04
CA VAL A 166 -18.99 25.96 3.54
C VAL A 166 -18.57 26.27 2.11
N ILE A 167 -17.29 26.11 1.80
CA ILE A 167 -16.74 26.37 0.46
C ILE A 167 -17.25 25.34 -0.53
N LEU A 168 -17.17 24.06 -0.19
CA LEU A 168 -17.69 22.96 -1.01
C LEU A 168 -19.18 23.15 -1.30
N LEU A 169 -19.97 23.49 -0.28
CA LEU A 169 -21.40 23.76 -0.44
C LEU A 169 -21.68 24.92 -1.40
N ASN A 170 -20.93 26.03 -1.30
CA ASN A 170 -21.07 27.16 -2.21
C ASN A 170 -20.65 26.83 -3.66
N ILE A 171 -19.68 25.92 -3.85
CA ILE A 171 -19.31 25.43 -5.18
C ILE A 171 -20.43 24.55 -5.77
N ILE A 172 -21.22 23.86 -4.93
CA ILE A 172 -22.32 22.99 -5.39
C ILE A 172 -23.62 23.76 -5.64
N LEU A 173 -23.97 24.72 -4.78
CA LEU A 173 -25.26 25.41 -4.79
C LEU A 173 -25.18 26.87 -5.32
N GLY A 174 -23.98 27.38 -5.57
CA GLY A 174 -23.73 28.80 -5.83
C GLY A 174 -23.51 29.59 -4.54
N ASN A 175 -23.30 30.91 -4.64
CA ASN A 175 -23.11 31.77 -3.47
C ASN A 175 -24.43 31.88 -2.68
N CYS A 176 -24.57 31.06 -1.63
CA CYS A 176 -25.86 30.79 -0.98
C CYS A 176 -26.12 31.61 0.27
N SER A 177 -25.67 32.87 0.32
CA SER A 177 -25.86 33.78 1.47
C SER A 177 -27.31 33.88 1.98
N THR A 178 -28.32 33.64 1.13
CA THR A 178 -29.76 33.71 1.44
C THR A 178 -30.38 32.42 1.97
N ILE A 179 -29.87 31.22 1.64
CA ILE A 179 -30.38 29.94 2.19
C ILE A 179 -30.16 29.89 3.70
N TYR A 180 -29.15 30.63 4.17
CA TYR A 180 -28.70 30.67 5.55
C TYR A 180 -29.63 31.49 6.47
N LEU A 181 -30.52 32.31 5.91
CA LEU A 181 -31.40 33.22 6.66
C LEU A 181 -32.75 32.61 7.02
N THR A 182 -33.21 31.57 6.32
CA THR A 182 -34.58 31.04 6.45
C THR A 182 -34.75 29.94 7.49
N HIS A 183 -33.67 29.38 8.06
CA HIS A 183 -33.66 28.29 9.06
C HIS A 183 -34.48 27.01 8.73
N LEU A 184 -35.16 26.95 7.59
CA LEU A 184 -35.89 25.80 7.08
C LEU A 184 -34.97 24.92 6.23
N ALA A 185 -34.89 23.63 6.58
CA ALA A 185 -34.15 22.66 5.78
C ALA A 185 -34.86 22.47 4.42
N PRO A 186 -34.17 22.69 3.28
CA PRO A 186 -34.77 22.48 1.97
C PRO A 186 -35.14 21.01 1.77
N SER A 187 -36.23 20.77 1.03
CA SER A 187 -36.64 19.40 0.69
C SER A 187 -35.62 18.73 -0.25
N SER A 188 -35.63 17.40 -0.32
CA SER A 188 -34.76 16.64 -1.22
C SER A 188 -34.92 17.04 -2.69
N GLN A 189 -36.16 17.27 -3.13
CA GLN A 189 -36.46 17.68 -4.50
C GLN A 189 -35.93 19.11 -4.78
N GLU A 190 -36.03 20.00 -3.80
CA GLU A 190 -35.48 21.36 -3.88
C GLU A 190 -33.95 21.35 -3.96
N LEU A 191 -33.30 20.46 -3.20
CA LEU A 191 -31.84 20.25 -3.29
C LEU A 191 -31.43 19.73 -4.66
N ILE A 192 -32.08 18.69 -5.17
CA ILE A 192 -31.81 18.13 -6.49
C ILE A 192 -31.98 19.21 -7.57
N ALA A 193 -33.07 19.97 -7.52
CA ALA A 193 -33.32 21.07 -8.46
C ALA A 193 -32.19 22.10 -8.41
N ARG A 194 -31.81 22.58 -7.22
CA ARG A 194 -30.75 23.59 -7.07
C ARG A 194 -29.38 23.11 -7.53
N VAL A 195 -29.03 21.85 -7.23
CA VAL A 195 -27.78 21.27 -7.72
C VAL A 195 -27.83 21.18 -9.25
N ASN A 196 -28.91 20.69 -9.82
CA ASN A 196 -29.05 20.57 -11.28
C ASN A 196 -29.06 21.94 -11.99
N ASP A 197 -29.59 22.98 -11.35
CA ASP A 197 -29.59 24.36 -11.87
C ASP A 197 -28.19 25.01 -11.88
N TYR A 198 -27.27 24.52 -11.04
CA TYR A 198 -25.91 25.05 -10.91
C TYR A 198 -24.83 24.02 -11.29
N VAL A 199 -24.76 23.69 -12.58
CA VAL A 199 -23.70 22.82 -13.13
C VAL A 199 -22.35 23.53 -13.17
N THR A 200 -21.33 22.88 -12.60
CA THR A 200 -19.94 23.36 -12.62
C THR A 200 -18.97 22.21 -12.83
N ASN A 201 -17.91 22.45 -13.61
CA ASN A 201 -16.85 21.48 -13.86
C ASN A 201 -16.04 21.14 -12.59
N ALA A 202 -16.18 21.94 -11.52
CA ALA A 202 -15.51 21.70 -10.24
C ALA A 202 -16.18 20.61 -9.40
N ARG A 203 -17.42 20.22 -9.73
CA ARG A 203 -18.27 19.40 -8.87
C ARG A 203 -17.72 17.98 -8.61
N PRO A 204 -17.19 17.24 -9.60
CA PRO A 204 -16.56 15.93 -9.34
C PRO A 204 -15.46 15.99 -8.28
N TYR A 205 -14.62 17.04 -8.31
CA TYR A 205 -13.57 17.25 -7.32
C TYR A 205 -14.14 17.55 -5.93
N VAL A 206 -15.25 18.29 -5.86
CA VAL A 206 -15.91 18.57 -4.58
C VAL A 206 -16.36 17.28 -3.90
N TRP A 207 -16.94 16.33 -4.66
CA TRP A 207 -17.34 15.03 -4.12
C TRP A 207 -16.14 14.23 -3.62
N ASP A 208 -15.04 14.21 -4.37
CA ASP A 208 -13.80 13.55 -3.93
C ASP A 208 -13.21 14.15 -2.66
N ILE A 209 -13.10 15.48 -2.60
CA ILE A 209 -12.59 16.19 -1.42
C ILE A 209 -13.46 15.87 -0.20
N LEU A 210 -14.79 15.94 -0.37
CA LEU A 210 -15.74 15.64 0.70
C LEU A 210 -15.57 14.21 1.21
N GLY A 211 -15.59 13.23 0.30
CA GLY A 211 -15.43 11.81 0.63
C GLY A 211 -14.12 11.53 1.38
N ASN A 212 -13.01 12.10 0.91
CA ASN A 212 -11.71 11.90 1.55
C ASN A 212 -11.62 12.54 2.95
N LEU A 213 -12.23 13.73 3.13
CA LEU A 213 -12.25 14.42 4.42
C LEU A 213 -13.09 13.70 5.48
N VAL A 214 -14.27 13.18 5.11
CA VAL A 214 -15.22 12.56 6.06
C VAL A 214 -14.77 11.18 6.55
N VAL A 215 -13.95 10.47 5.77
CA VAL A 215 -13.33 9.20 6.19
C VAL A 215 -12.45 9.38 7.43
N ARG A 216 -11.81 10.55 7.54
CA ARG A 216 -10.84 10.87 8.59
C ARG A 216 -11.40 11.85 9.62
N TYR A 217 -12.72 11.98 9.68
CA TYR A 217 -13.39 12.81 10.67
C TYR A 217 -13.24 12.19 12.06
N GLU A 218 -12.57 12.89 12.97
CA GLU A 218 -12.44 12.49 14.38
C GLU A 218 -13.69 12.94 15.15
N GLU A 219 -14.31 12.05 15.94
CA GLU A 219 -15.57 12.36 16.65
C GLU A 219 -15.41 13.49 17.69
N ASP A 220 -14.20 13.68 18.22
CA ASP A 220 -13.87 14.77 19.15
C ASP A 220 -13.70 16.13 18.45
N PHE A 221 -13.64 16.14 17.10
CA PHE A 221 -13.66 17.35 16.31
C PHE A 221 -15.10 17.88 16.27
N LEU A 222 -15.48 18.65 17.28
CA LEU A 222 -16.65 19.53 17.20
C LEU A 222 -16.20 20.81 16.47
N PRO A 223 -16.64 21.05 15.22
CA PRO A 223 -16.43 22.36 14.60
C PRO A 223 -17.07 23.37 15.55
N ARG A 224 -16.29 24.35 16.03
CA ARG A 224 -16.71 25.34 17.05
C ARG A 224 -18.18 25.70 16.85
N ALA A 225 -19.00 25.36 17.84
CA ALA A 225 -20.47 25.30 17.78
C ALA A 225 -21.16 26.67 17.55
N ARG A 226 -20.95 27.27 16.38
CA ARG A 226 -21.73 28.40 15.85
C ARG A 226 -22.16 28.02 14.43
N GLY A 227 -23.36 27.45 14.25
CA GLY A 227 -23.98 27.24 12.94
C GLY A 227 -23.35 26.20 11.98
N ASN A 228 -22.11 25.75 12.21
CA ASN A 228 -21.34 24.92 11.28
C ASN A 228 -21.91 23.49 11.04
N LEU A 229 -22.57 22.89 12.03
CA LEU A 229 -23.17 21.55 11.92
C LEU A 229 -24.29 21.48 10.87
N CYS A 230 -25.02 22.58 10.65
CA CYS A 230 -26.08 22.64 9.64
C CYS A 230 -25.52 22.54 8.21
N TYR A 231 -24.35 23.12 7.95
CA TYR A 231 -23.75 23.13 6.61
C TYR A 231 -23.22 21.78 6.18
N LEU A 232 -22.55 21.06 7.10
CA LEU A 232 -22.08 19.71 6.81
C LEU A 232 -23.25 18.76 6.57
N ASN A 233 -24.32 18.87 7.37
CA ASN A 233 -25.53 18.06 7.15
C ASN A 233 -26.16 18.36 5.80
N LEU A 234 -26.27 19.63 5.43
CA LEU A 234 -26.80 20.03 4.13
C LEU A 234 -25.94 19.49 2.98
N LEU A 235 -24.62 19.50 3.13
CA LEU A 235 -23.69 18.97 2.14
C LEU A 235 -23.81 17.44 2.00
N ILE A 236 -23.96 16.71 3.11
CA ILE A 236 -24.25 15.27 3.12
C ILE A 236 -25.60 15.00 2.44
N SER A 237 -26.64 15.76 2.77
CA SER A 237 -27.95 15.64 2.12
C SER A 237 -27.87 15.89 0.62
N CYS A 238 -27.12 16.91 0.17
CA CYS A 238 -26.89 17.15 -1.25
C CYS A 238 -26.25 15.94 -1.94
N ALA A 239 -25.18 15.38 -1.36
CA ALA A 239 -24.50 14.21 -1.93
C ALA A 239 -25.45 13.00 -2.02
N CYS A 240 -26.19 12.68 -0.95
CA CYS A 240 -27.14 11.57 -0.95
C CYS A 240 -28.30 11.78 -1.94
N SER A 241 -28.84 12.99 -2.04
CA SER A 241 -29.93 13.30 -2.96
C SER A 241 -29.49 13.22 -4.42
N VAL A 242 -28.32 13.76 -4.76
CA VAL A 242 -27.75 13.69 -6.12
C VAL A 242 -27.42 12.23 -6.49
N ALA A 243 -26.82 11.47 -5.58
CA ALA A 243 -26.55 10.05 -5.80
C ALA A 243 -27.83 9.27 -6.07
N ALA A 244 -28.89 9.46 -5.27
CA ALA A 244 -30.17 8.77 -5.44
C ALA A 244 -30.86 9.11 -6.77
N ASP A 245 -30.86 10.39 -7.16
CA ASP A 245 -31.42 10.86 -8.43
C ASP A 245 -30.68 10.25 -9.63
N LEU A 246 -29.34 10.28 -9.61
CA LEU A 246 -28.53 9.74 -10.70
C LEU A 246 -28.61 8.20 -10.76
N MET A 247 -28.65 7.51 -9.61
CA MET A 247 -28.91 6.08 -9.53
C MET A 247 -30.21 5.72 -10.27
N GLN A 248 -31.31 6.41 -9.96
CA GLN A 248 -32.61 6.19 -10.60
C GLN A 248 -32.56 6.43 -12.12
N LYS A 249 -31.94 7.53 -12.55
CA LYS A 249 -31.82 7.88 -13.98
C LYS A 249 -31.01 6.87 -14.79
N CYS A 250 -29.99 6.26 -14.19
CA CYS A 250 -29.13 5.28 -14.85
C CYS A 250 -29.79 3.91 -15.11
N CYS A 251 -30.78 3.48 -14.32
CA CYS A 251 -31.55 2.28 -14.68
C CYS A 251 -32.57 2.55 -15.80
N ASN A 252 -33.03 3.80 -15.96
CA ASN A 252 -34.08 4.16 -16.92
C ASN A 252 -33.56 4.64 -18.29
N SER A 253 -32.26 4.90 -18.46
CA SER A 253 -31.71 5.48 -19.69
C SER A 253 -30.29 5.02 -20.01
N SER A 254 -29.93 4.99 -21.29
CA SER A 254 -28.67 4.39 -21.77
C SER A 254 -27.50 5.37 -21.96
N SER A 255 -27.63 6.70 -21.84
CA SER A 255 -26.47 7.59 -22.04
C SER A 255 -26.59 9.02 -21.48
N SER A 256 -25.47 9.50 -20.92
CA SER A 256 -25.01 10.89 -20.64
C SER A 256 -24.77 11.32 -19.18
N TYR A 257 -25.42 10.72 -18.17
CA TYR A 257 -25.27 11.15 -16.76
C TYR A 257 -24.10 10.49 -16.00
N THR A 258 -23.27 9.73 -16.69
CA THR A 258 -22.35 8.76 -16.07
C THR A 258 -21.08 9.38 -15.47
N SER A 259 -20.69 10.59 -15.88
CA SER A 259 -19.42 11.19 -15.45
C SER A 259 -19.45 11.76 -14.03
N GLU A 260 -20.62 12.13 -13.50
CA GLU A 260 -20.77 12.61 -12.11
C GLU A 260 -21.17 11.50 -11.14
N LEU A 261 -21.72 10.39 -11.65
CA LEU A 261 -22.24 9.32 -10.82
C LEU A 261 -21.14 8.63 -9.98
N GLU A 262 -20.00 8.31 -10.57
CA GLU A 262 -18.87 7.71 -9.83
C GLU A 262 -18.40 8.58 -8.66
N PRO A 263 -18.02 9.86 -8.85
CA PRO A 263 -17.45 10.64 -7.75
C PRO A 263 -18.46 10.88 -6.62
N VAL A 264 -19.76 11.08 -6.94
CA VAL A 264 -20.78 11.25 -5.90
C VAL A 264 -21.09 9.94 -5.17
N LEU A 265 -21.19 8.80 -5.88
CA LEU A 265 -21.38 7.50 -5.23
C LEU A 265 -20.19 7.14 -4.36
N ARG A 266 -18.96 7.45 -4.80
CA ARG A 266 -17.76 7.22 -4.01
C ARG A 266 -17.82 8.05 -2.73
N ALA A 267 -18.15 9.33 -2.82
CA ALA A 267 -18.31 10.19 -1.64
C ALA A 267 -19.37 9.66 -0.66
N VAL A 268 -20.53 9.23 -1.17
CA VAL A 268 -21.59 8.64 -0.34
C VAL A 268 -21.15 7.32 0.28
N SER A 269 -20.48 6.44 -0.48
CA SER A 269 -19.91 5.18 0.03
C SER A 269 -18.95 5.46 1.20
N LEU A 270 -18.00 6.38 1.01
CA LEU A 270 -17.07 6.81 2.05
C LEU A 270 -17.76 7.36 3.32
N MET A 271 -18.91 8.01 3.18
CA MET A 271 -19.70 8.46 4.34
C MET A 271 -20.42 7.30 5.05
N VAL A 272 -21.10 6.41 4.33
CA VAL A 272 -21.88 5.32 4.93
C VAL A 272 -21.00 4.21 5.54
N PHE A 273 -19.74 4.14 5.11
CA PHE A 273 -18.68 3.30 5.68
C PHE A 273 -17.71 4.08 6.59
N SER A 274 -17.98 5.36 6.90
CA SER A 274 -17.09 6.17 7.75
C SER A 274 -16.95 5.57 9.16
N SER A 275 -15.76 5.72 9.75
CA SER A 275 -15.53 5.38 11.16
C SER A 275 -16.21 6.36 12.12
N SER A 276 -16.63 7.54 11.66
CA SER A 276 -17.42 8.49 12.44
C SER A 276 -18.88 8.05 12.46
N LYS A 277 -19.40 7.70 13.65
CA LYS A 277 -20.79 7.30 13.84
C LYS A 277 -21.76 8.40 13.45
N TYR A 278 -21.37 9.67 13.66
CA TYR A 278 -22.19 10.82 13.28
C TYR A 278 -22.39 10.89 11.75
N ILE A 279 -21.28 10.93 10.99
CA ILE A 279 -21.33 11.00 9.52
C ILE A 279 -22.06 9.79 8.97
N GLN A 280 -21.70 8.59 9.44
CA GLN A 280 -22.32 7.34 9.01
C GLN A 280 -23.83 7.36 9.24
N ARG A 281 -24.29 7.74 10.44
CA ARG A 281 -25.72 7.79 10.77
C ARG A 281 -26.44 8.82 9.90
N GLN A 282 -25.88 10.01 9.75
CA GLN A 282 -26.49 11.08 8.95
C GLN A 282 -26.62 10.68 7.48
N ALA A 283 -25.55 10.13 6.89
CA ALA A 283 -25.55 9.71 5.49
C ALA A 283 -26.50 8.53 5.24
N ARG A 284 -26.53 7.53 6.13
CA ARG A 284 -27.47 6.39 6.01
C ARG A 284 -28.93 6.84 6.15
N HIS A 285 -29.21 7.77 7.07
CA HIS A 285 -30.56 8.34 7.20
C HIS A 285 -30.97 9.08 5.94
N CYS A 286 -30.14 10.03 5.47
CA CYS A 286 -30.43 10.77 4.24
C CYS A 286 -30.62 9.82 3.06
N LEU A 287 -29.72 8.85 2.85
CA LEU A 287 -29.82 7.89 1.76
C LEU A 287 -31.10 7.06 1.84
N SER A 288 -31.44 6.53 3.03
CA SER A 288 -32.66 5.74 3.26
C SER A 288 -33.93 6.49 2.87
N ASP A 289 -34.02 7.77 3.24
CA ASP A 289 -35.18 8.61 2.91
C ASP A 289 -35.31 8.82 1.40
N MET A 290 -34.19 8.95 0.67
CA MET A 290 -34.22 9.17 -0.78
C MET A 290 -34.56 7.91 -1.57
N VAL A 291 -34.04 6.75 -1.16
CA VAL A 291 -34.22 5.51 -1.93
C VAL A 291 -35.53 4.80 -1.61
N GLY A 292 -36.13 5.04 -0.44
CA GLY A 292 -37.35 4.37 0.02
C GLY A 292 -38.49 4.30 -1.01
N PRO A 293 -38.86 5.40 -1.71
CA PRO A 293 -39.99 5.40 -2.64
C PRO A 293 -39.86 4.48 -3.86
N PHE A 294 -38.65 4.13 -4.28
CA PHE A 294 -38.40 3.37 -5.53
C PHE A 294 -37.33 2.27 -5.41
N GLY A 295 -36.76 2.07 -4.22
CA GLY A 295 -35.52 1.32 -4.04
C GLY A 295 -35.62 -0.16 -4.40
N ASP A 296 -36.78 -0.79 -4.21
CA ASP A 296 -36.95 -2.23 -4.51
C ASP A 296 -36.89 -2.52 -6.02
N ALA A 297 -37.54 -1.68 -6.83
CA ALA A 297 -37.53 -1.83 -8.29
C ALA A 297 -36.12 -1.59 -8.86
N TYR A 298 -35.44 -0.57 -8.34
CA TYR A 298 -34.09 -0.24 -8.75
C TYR A 298 -33.05 -1.28 -8.31
N LEU A 299 -33.17 -1.80 -7.08
CA LEU A 299 -32.30 -2.85 -6.59
C LEU A 299 -32.38 -4.11 -7.47
N LYS A 300 -33.59 -4.50 -7.90
CA LYS A 300 -33.79 -5.61 -8.84
C LYS A 300 -33.09 -5.36 -10.18
N CYS A 301 -33.14 -4.13 -10.70
CA CYS A 301 -32.44 -3.73 -11.93
C CYS A 301 -30.92 -3.88 -11.79
N ILE A 302 -30.34 -3.42 -10.67
CA ILE A 302 -28.91 -3.58 -10.36
C ILE A 302 -28.52 -5.05 -10.31
N LEU A 303 -29.25 -5.86 -9.53
CA LEU A 303 -28.93 -7.27 -9.34
C LEU A 303 -29.03 -8.07 -10.65
N ALA A 304 -30.04 -7.80 -11.48
CA ALA A 304 -30.17 -8.42 -12.80
C ALA A 304 -28.98 -8.07 -13.71
N SER A 305 -28.54 -6.81 -13.71
CA SER A 305 -27.36 -6.39 -14.49
C SER A 305 -26.07 -7.03 -13.98
N LEU A 306 -25.87 -7.11 -12.66
CA LEU A 306 -24.70 -7.74 -12.07
C LEU A 306 -24.69 -9.25 -12.26
N GLN A 307 -25.84 -9.91 -12.28
CA GLN A 307 -25.97 -11.33 -12.59
C GLN A 307 -25.47 -11.65 -14.01
N LEU A 308 -25.76 -10.81 -15.00
CA LEU A 308 -25.26 -10.98 -16.37
C LEU A 308 -23.73 -10.88 -16.46
N ASN A 309 -23.12 -10.00 -15.66
CA ASN A 309 -21.68 -9.91 -15.54
C ASN A 309 -21.10 -11.17 -14.88
N ALA A 310 -21.70 -11.62 -13.77
CA ALA A 310 -21.25 -12.80 -13.02
C ALA A 310 -21.27 -14.09 -13.85
N THR A 311 -22.20 -14.23 -14.81
CA THR A 311 -22.29 -15.39 -15.70
C THR A 311 -21.44 -15.27 -16.98
N GLY A 312 -20.73 -14.15 -17.17
CA GLY A 312 -19.91 -13.90 -18.36
C GLY A 312 -20.73 -13.70 -19.65
N GLN A 313 -22.04 -13.45 -19.55
CA GLN A 313 -22.93 -13.25 -20.70
C GLN A 313 -22.75 -11.87 -21.37
N VAL A 314 -22.12 -10.92 -20.69
CA VAL A 314 -21.79 -9.58 -21.20
C VAL A 314 -20.30 -9.32 -21.01
N SER A 315 -19.64 -8.76 -22.04
CA SER A 315 -18.22 -8.40 -21.96
C SER A 315 -18.02 -7.19 -21.04
N LEU A 316 -17.23 -7.37 -19.98
CA LEU A 316 -16.91 -6.30 -19.02
C LEU A 316 -16.19 -5.10 -19.64
N LEU A 317 -15.42 -5.32 -20.71
CA LEU A 317 -14.66 -4.24 -21.37
C LEU A 317 -15.58 -3.20 -22.02
N SER A 318 -16.75 -3.62 -22.51
CA SER A 318 -17.73 -2.71 -23.13
C SER A 318 -18.61 -1.96 -22.12
N GLU A 319 -18.75 -2.46 -20.87
CA GLU A 319 -19.68 -1.91 -19.87
C GLU A 319 -19.06 -1.69 -18.47
N SER A 320 -17.72 -1.59 -18.37
CA SER A 320 -16.98 -1.49 -17.10
C SER A 320 -17.51 -0.38 -16.18
N LEU A 321 -17.78 0.81 -16.73
CA LEU A 321 -18.34 1.93 -15.99
C LEU A 321 -19.72 1.61 -15.37
N ARG A 322 -20.57 0.87 -16.09
CA ARG A 322 -21.89 0.47 -15.59
C ARG A 322 -21.77 -0.57 -14.48
N ALA A 323 -20.89 -1.56 -14.65
CA ALA A 323 -20.63 -2.57 -13.62
C ALA A 323 -20.11 -1.94 -12.32
N VAL A 324 -19.16 -1.01 -12.42
CA VAL A 324 -18.63 -0.25 -11.27
C VAL A 324 -19.74 0.55 -10.59
N ASN A 325 -20.51 1.33 -11.34
CA ASN A 325 -21.60 2.12 -10.77
C ASN A 325 -22.65 1.23 -10.09
N ASN A 326 -23.01 0.09 -10.69
CA ASN A 326 -23.95 -0.86 -10.10
C ASN A 326 -23.43 -1.48 -8.80
N LEU A 327 -22.14 -1.83 -8.73
CA LEU A 327 -21.52 -2.33 -7.51
C LEU A 327 -21.43 -1.26 -6.42
N MET A 328 -21.11 -0.02 -6.77
CA MET A 328 -21.08 1.10 -5.82
C MET A 328 -22.48 1.41 -5.26
N SER A 329 -23.50 1.39 -6.13
CA SER A 329 -24.90 1.51 -5.72
C SER A 329 -25.30 0.36 -4.78
N LEU A 330 -24.95 -0.89 -5.15
CA LEU A 330 -25.24 -2.06 -4.32
C LEU A 330 -24.55 -1.98 -2.96
N ALA A 331 -23.30 -1.51 -2.91
CA ALA A 331 -22.57 -1.24 -1.67
C ALA A 331 -23.32 -0.25 -0.79
N CYS A 332 -23.82 0.86 -1.35
CA CYS A 332 -24.64 1.83 -0.63
C CYS A 332 -25.94 1.20 -0.10
N TYR A 333 -26.67 0.44 -0.91
CA TYR A 333 -27.88 -0.29 -0.48
C TYR A 333 -27.60 -1.29 0.63
N SER A 334 -26.47 -2.00 0.56
CA SER A 334 -26.06 -2.99 1.57
C SER A 334 -25.82 -2.39 2.95
N THR A 335 -25.69 -1.07 3.07
CA THR A 335 -25.56 -0.40 4.38
C THR A 335 -26.90 -0.13 5.08
N LEU A 336 -28.01 -0.35 4.37
CA LEU A 336 -29.37 -0.08 4.85
C LEU A 336 -30.06 -1.37 5.30
N PRO A 337 -30.54 -1.47 6.56
CA PRO A 337 -31.09 -2.71 7.11
C PRO A 337 -32.24 -3.35 6.32
N LEU A 338 -33.13 -2.52 5.75
CA LEU A 338 -34.24 -3.01 4.93
C LEU A 338 -33.77 -3.74 3.67
N TYR A 339 -32.70 -3.24 3.04
CA TYR A 339 -32.20 -3.76 1.78
C TYR A 339 -31.22 -4.91 1.93
N GLN A 340 -30.50 -5.02 3.06
CA GLN A 340 -29.60 -6.14 3.34
C GLN A 340 -30.29 -7.50 3.15
N LYS A 341 -31.47 -7.67 3.76
CA LYS A 341 -32.27 -8.90 3.64
C LYS A 341 -32.77 -9.12 2.21
N LEU A 342 -33.21 -8.06 1.53
CA LEU A 342 -33.68 -8.14 0.15
C LEU A 342 -32.57 -8.60 -0.81
N ILE A 343 -31.35 -8.08 -0.63
CA ILE A 343 -30.18 -8.48 -1.43
C ILE A 343 -29.86 -9.97 -1.21
N VAL A 344 -29.81 -10.41 0.05
CA VAL A 344 -29.52 -11.81 0.40
C VAL A 344 -30.57 -12.75 -0.19
N ASN A 345 -31.85 -12.42 -0.05
CA ASN A 345 -32.96 -13.20 -0.59
C ASN A 345 -32.99 -13.25 -2.14
N SER A 346 -32.30 -12.30 -2.80
CA SER A 346 -32.23 -12.20 -4.26
C SER A 346 -30.91 -12.77 -4.82
N GLU A 347 -30.32 -13.74 -4.14
CA GLU A 347 -29.03 -14.37 -4.50
C GLU A 347 -27.84 -13.41 -4.60
N GLY A 348 -27.89 -12.24 -3.94
CA GLY A 348 -26.85 -11.21 -4.05
C GLY A 348 -25.45 -11.70 -3.66
N ILE A 349 -25.33 -12.60 -2.67
CA ILE A 349 -24.04 -13.19 -2.27
C ILE A 349 -23.44 -14.06 -3.38
N LYS A 350 -24.28 -14.84 -4.08
CA LYS A 350 -23.86 -15.68 -5.19
C LYS A 350 -23.41 -14.84 -6.38
N ILE A 351 -24.13 -13.76 -6.69
CA ILE A 351 -23.74 -12.77 -7.70
C ILE A 351 -22.36 -12.20 -7.38
N LEU A 352 -22.15 -11.72 -6.16
CA LEU A 352 -20.88 -11.12 -5.72
C LEU A 352 -19.73 -12.13 -5.77
N SER A 353 -19.96 -13.38 -5.32
CA SER A 353 -18.97 -14.46 -5.41
C SER A 353 -18.58 -14.77 -6.86
N GLY A 354 -19.55 -14.80 -7.78
CA GLY A 354 -19.31 -14.96 -9.21
C GLY A 354 -18.45 -13.84 -9.80
N ILE A 355 -18.73 -12.57 -9.44
CA ILE A 355 -17.92 -11.42 -9.88
C ILE A 355 -16.50 -11.50 -9.32
N ILE A 356 -16.32 -11.84 -8.04
CA ILE A 356 -14.99 -12.00 -7.43
C ILE A 356 -14.20 -13.10 -8.16
N LYS A 357 -14.79 -14.26 -8.40
CA LYS A 357 -14.17 -15.36 -9.15
C LYS A 357 -13.74 -14.91 -10.56
N MET A 358 -14.60 -14.18 -11.24
CA MET A 358 -14.32 -13.63 -12.57
C MET A 358 -13.15 -12.63 -12.54
N CYS A 359 -13.14 -11.67 -11.61
CA CYS A 359 -12.04 -10.70 -11.46
C CYS A 359 -10.68 -11.40 -11.26
N LEU A 360 -10.64 -12.52 -10.53
CA LEU A 360 -9.40 -13.26 -10.27
C LEU A 360 -8.93 -14.12 -11.45
N ASN A 361 -9.85 -14.54 -12.32
CA ASN A 361 -9.55 -15.40 -13.46
C ASN A 361 -9.31 -14.61 -14.76
N SER A 362 -9.59 -13.31 -14.78
CA SER A 362 -9.42 -12.45 -15.95
C SER A 362 -8.23 -11.51 -15.79
N ASP A 363 -7.47 -11.27 -16.87
CA ASP A 363 -6.43 -10.22 -16.93
C ASP A 363 -7.02 -8.80 -17.04
N ILE A 364 -8.33 -8.63 -16.86
CA ILE A 364 -9.04 -7.37 -17.05
C ILE A 364 -9.14 -6.66 -15.69
N HIS A 365 -8.40 -5.57 -15.53
CA HIS A 365 -8.46 -4.71 -14.35
C HIS A 365 -9.12 -3.36 -14.68
N VAL A 366 -10.07 -2.94 -13.86
CA VAL A 366 -10.74 -1.64 -14.01
C VAL A 366 -10.21 -0.67 -12.97
N SER A 367 -9.32 0.24 -13.40
CA SER A 367 -8.80 1.28 -12.53
C SER A 367 -9.78 2.44 -12.37
N ARG A 368 -9.72 3.15 -11.25
CA ARG A 368 -10.55 4.34 -11.02
C ARG A 368 -10.36 5.41 -12.09
N SER A 369 -9.13 5.67 -12.52
CA SER A 369 -8.82 6.63 -13.60
C SER A 369 -9.46 6.25 -14.95
N SER A 370 -9.78 4.97 -15.16
CA SER A 370 -10.48 4.53 -16.37
C SER A 370 -11.96 4.93 -16.36
N VAL A 371 -12.60 5.04 -15.20
CA VAL A 371 -14.02 5.38 -15.05
C VAL A 371 -14.28 6.84 -14.66
N ALA A 372 -13.36 7.46 -13.91
CA ALA A 372 -13.46 8.84 -13.42
C ALA A 372 -12.71 9.82 -14.34
N SER A 373 -13.43 10.41 -15.30
CA SER A 373 -12.81 11.25 -16.34
C SER A 373 -12.14 12.53 -15.82
N HIS A 374 -12.60 13.11 -14.70
CA HIS A 374 -12.04 14.33 -14.11
C HIS A 374 -10.66 14.12 -13.48
N LEU A 375 -10.27 12.87 -13.21
CA LEU A 375 -8.94 12.52 -12.70
C LEU A 375 -7.91 12.33 -13.81
N ARG A 376 -8.35 12.15 -15.06
CA ARG A 376 -7.45 12.03 -16.20
C ARG A 376 -6.73 13.35 -16.42
N SER A 377 -5.40 13.32 -16.41
CA SER A 377 -4.58 14.51 -16.57
C SER A 377 -4.09 14.63 -18.01
N SER A 378 -3.90 15.85 -18.52
CA SER A 378 -3.26 16.06 -19.84
C SER A 378 -1.79 15.62 -19.89
N SER A 379 -1.24 15.22 -18.74
CA SER A 379 0.09 14.63 -18.59
C SER A 379 0.09 13.10 -18.50
N ASP A 380 -1.06 12.44 -18.68
CA ASP A 380 -1.13 10.99 -18.69
C ASP A 380 -0.22 10.45 -19.81
N GLY A 381 0.69 9.54 -19.47
CA GLY A 381 1.77 9.07 -20.36
C GLY A 381 3.02 9.96 -20.42
N LYS A 382 3.09 11.05 -19.62
CA LYS A 382 4.30 11.89 -19.45
C LYS A 382 4.94 11.77 -18.08
N THR A 383 4.29 11.13 -17.12
CA THR A 383 4.83 10.88 -15.78
C THR A 383 5.82 9.71 -15.77
N CYS A 384 6.77 9.70 -14.84
CA CYS A 384 7.71 8.59 -14.65
C CYS A 384 8.14 8.51 -13.18
N CYS A 385 8.70 7.36 -12.75
CA CYS A 385 9.25 7.17 -11.39
C CYS A 385 8.24 7.42 -10.26
N TRP A 386 6.94 7.31 -10.54
CA TRP A 386 5.93 7.21 -9.50
C TRP A 386 5.78 5.72 -9.24
N SER A 387 6.25 5.26 -8.07
CA SER A 387 5.89 3.93 -7.55
C SER A 387 4.37 3.81 -7.62
N HIS A 388 3.83 2.65 -8.01
CA HIS A 388 2.38 2.39 -8.05
C HIS A 388 1.73 3.11 -6.86
N VAL A 389 1.02 4.19 -7.16
CA VAL A 389 0.25 4.93 -6.17
C VAL A 389 -0.92 4.02 -5.91
N GLU A 390 -0.72 3.03 -5.05
CA GLU A 390 -1.77 2.12 -4.65
C GLU A 390 -2.83 2.95 -3.94
N ASP A 391 -3.86 3.33 -4.68
CA ASP A 391 -5.12 3.72 -4.09
C ASP A 391 -5.54 2.57 -3.16
N TRP A 392 -6.13 2.92 -2.01
CA TRP A 392 -6.56 1.90 -1.04
C TRP A 392 -7.50 0.85 -1.65
N GLU A 393 -8.25 1.24 -2.68
CA GLU A 393 -9.16 0.39 -3.47
C GLU A 393 -8.40 -0.67 -4.30
N GLY A 394 -7.10 -0.47 -4.58
CA GLY A 394 -6.29 -1.34 -5.43
C GLY A 394 -6.46 -1.05 -6.93
N GLU A 395 -5.84 -1.88 -7.76
CA GLU A 395 -5.84 -1.70 -9.23
C GLU A 395 -7.17 -2.09 -9.89
N ASP A 396 -7.96 -2.96 -9.24
CA ASP A 396 -9.28 -3.38 -9.72
C ASP A 396 -10.39 -2.99 -8.74
N ILE A 397 -11.10 -1.91 -9.08
CA ILE A 397 -12.18 -1.39 -8.25
C ILE A 397 -13.43 -2.29 -8.25
N LEU A 398 -13.58 -3.20 -9.22
CA LEU A 398 -14.70 -4.15 -9.24
C LEU A 398 -14.55 -5.18 -8.12
N LEU A 399 -13.35 -5.75 -7.98
CA LEU A 399 -13.01 -6.64 -6.87
C LEU A 399 -13.25 -5.94 -5.53
N PHE A 400 -12.79 -4.69 -5.42
CA PHE A 400 -12.95 -3.88 -4.22
C PHE A 400 -14.41 -3.69 -3.80
N TYR A 401 -15.26 -3.14 -4.67
CA TYR A 401 -16.66 -2.89 -4.33
C TYR A 401 -17.46 -4.19 -4.12
N SER A 402 -17.06 -5.28 -4.78
CA SER A 402 -17.66 -6.60 -4.55
C SER A 402 -17.36 -7.11 -3.13
N LEU A 403 -16.11 -7.03 -2.68
CA LEU A 403 -15.70 -7.41 -1.33
C LEU A 403 -16.30 -6.48 -0.27
N GLN A 404 -16.32 -5.17 -0.52
CA GLN A 404 -16.96 -4.20 0.38
C GLN A 404 -18.44 -4.51 0.58
N THR A 405 -19.17 -4.80 -0.49
CA THR A 405 -20.60 -5.16 -0.43
C THR A 405 -20.79 -6.49 0.31
N LEU A 406 -20.00 -7.51 -0.04
CA LEU A 406 -20.08 -8.83 0.60
C LEU A 406 -19.84 -8.75 2.12
N SER A 407 -18.94 -7.86 2.56
CA SER A 407 -18.67 -7.62 3.98
C SER A 407 -19.89 -7.16 4.78
N GLN A 408 -20.84 -6.46 4.15
CA GLN A 408 -22.09 -6.03 4.82
C GLN A 408 -23.14 -7.14 4.85
N LEU A 409 -23.08 -8.08 3.91
CA LEU A 409 -24.13 -9.08 3.71
C LEU A 409 -23.83 -10.40 4.43
N ILE A 410 -22.56 -10.71 4.67
CA ILE A 410 -22.13 -12.01 5.21
C ILE A 410 -22.74 -12.32 6.58
N GLU A 411 -22.96 -11.31 7.43
CA GLU A 411 -23.61 -11.48 8.75
C GLU A 411 -25.07 -11.97 8.63
N PHE A 412 -25.75 -11.60 7.54
CA PHE A 412 -27.15 -11.97 7.29
C PHE A 412 -27.29 -13.27 6.50
N SER A 413 -26.16 -13.89 6.15
CA SER A 413 -26.14 -15.15 5.46
C SER A 413 -26.20 -16.32 6.45
N ASN A 414 -26.81 -17.43 6.03
CA ASN A 414 -26.70 -18.71 6.74
C ASN A 414 -25.32 -19.37 6.55
N LEU A 415 -24.36 -18.69 5.90
CA LEU A 415 -23.00 -19.19 5.65
C LEU A 415 -22.08 -19.06 6.87
N SER A 416 -22.50 -18.33 7.92
CA SER A 416 -21.69 -18.16 9.14
C SER A 416 -21.58 -19.49 9.89
N CYS A 417 -20.42 -20.13 9.78
CA CYS A 417 -20.10 -21.42 10.37
C CYS A 417 -18.60 -21.47 10.65
N ASN A 418 -18.17 -21.99 11.81
CA ASN A 418 -16.75 -22.28 12.01
C ASN A 418 -16.31 -23.38 11.07
N HIS A 419 -15.15 -23.21 10.43
CA HIS A 419 -14.62 -24.18 9.48
C HIS A 419 -14.42 -25.56 10.14
N HIS A 420 -14.07 -25.63 11.42
CA HIS A 420 -14.00 -26.89 12.17
C HIS A 420 -15.35 -27.63 12.21
N LYS A 421 -16.47 -26.91 12.32
CA LYS A 421 -17.84 -27.48 12.28
C LYS A 421 -18.26 -27.91 10.87
N LEU A 422 -17.70 -27.26 9.83
CA LEU A 422 -17.84 -27.68 8.42
C LEU A 422 -17.06 -28.96 8.12
N THR A 423 -15.83 -29.09 8.66
CA THR A 423 -15.00 -30.29 8.47
C THR A 423 -15.40 -31.46 9.36
N SER A 424 -16.00 -31.23 10.53
CA SER A 424 -16.46 -32.29 11.45
C SER A 424 -17.81 -32.89 11.08
N GLY A 425 -18.54 -32.31 10.11
CA GLY A 425 -19.85 -32.81 9.67
C GLY A 425 -20.97 -32.69 10.72
N GLU A 426 -20.75 -31.94 11.82
CA GLU A 426 -21.70 -31.84 12.94
C GLU A 426 -22.87 -30.88 12.69
N ILE A 427 -23.01 -30.33 11.49
CA ILE A 427 -24.15 -29.50 11.12
C ILE A 427 -25.27 -30.36 10.56
N VAL A 428 -26.43 -30.34 11.24
CA VAL A 428 -27.71 -30.72 10.64
C VAL A 428 -27.95 -29.81 9.45
N ILE A 429 -27.77 -30.41 8.28
CA ILE A 429 -27.96 -29.89 6.93
C ILE A 429 -29.18 -28.95 6.88
N CYS A 430 -28.95 -27.65 6.66
CA CYS A 430 -29.93 -26.84 5.96
C CYS A 430 -29.72 -27.11 4.48
N THR A 431 -30.69 -27.74 3.85
CA THR A 431 -30.63 -28.48 2.57
C THR A 431 -30.38 -27.63 1.31
N MET A 432 -29.67 -26.50 1.41
CA MET A 432 -29.49 -25.54 0.30
C MET A 432 -28.08 -24.91 0.21
N CYS A 433 -27.10 -25.34 1.02
CA CYS A 433 -25.71 -24.90 0.86
C CYS A 433 -24.79 -26.12 0.76
N GLU A 434 -24.37 -26.42 -0.47
CA GLU A 434 -23.36 -27.43 -0.75
C GLU A 434 -22.06 -27.04 -0.02
N HIS A 435 -21.48 -27.96 0.75
CA HIS A 435 -20.19 -27.76 1.46
C HIS A 435 -19.05 -27.27 0.53
N CYS A 436 -19.19 -27.45 -0.79
CA CYS A 436 -18.24 -27.03 -1.81
C CYS A 436 -18.16 -25.50 -1.98
N GLU A 437 -19.30 -24.80 -2.00
CA GLU A 437 -19.34 -23.36 -2.34
C GLU A 437 -18.71 -22.46 -1.26
N SER A 438 -18.90 -22.81 0.02
CA SER A 438 -18.29 -22.09 1.15
C SER A 438 -16.79 -22.27 1.21
N GLN A 439 -16.29 -23.48 0.91
CA GLN A 439 -14.85 -23.76 0.92
C GLN A 439 -14.12 -23.04 -0.21
N ASP A 440 -14.71 -23.04 -1.41
CA ASP A 440 -14.20 -22.26 -2.54
C ASP A 440 -14.04 -20.77 -2.20
N LEU A 441 -15.07 -20.19 -1.58
CA LEU A 441 -15.05 -18.79 -1.16
C LEU A 441 -13.94 -18.52 -0.12
N ILE A 442 -13.77 -19.40 0.87
CA ILE A 442 -12.70 -19.27 1.87
C ILE A 442 -11.32 -19.28 1.19
N ASN A 443 -11.08 -20.22 0.29
CA ASN A 443 -9.81 -20.34 -0.43
C ASN A 443 -9.51 -19.06 -1.25
N ILE A 444 -10.52 -18.53 -1.94
CA ILE A 444 -10.44 -17.28 -2.70
C ILE A 444 -10.10 -16.09 -1.79
N LEU A 445 -10.76 -15.97 -0.64
CA LEU A 445 -10.51 -14.86 0.30
C LEU A 445 -9.12 -14.96 0.95
N GLN A 446 -8.65 -16.17 1.25
CA GLN A 446 -7.28 -16.40 1.72
C GLN A 446 -6.26 -16.02 0.65
N TYR A 447 -6.52 -16.34 -0.62
CA TYR A 447 -5.67 -15.90 -1.74
C TYR A 447 -5.61 -14.37 -1.84
N ILE A 448 -6.75 -13.68 -1.80
CA ILE A 448 -6.80 -12.20 -1.86
C ILE A 448 -6.05 -11.56 -0.69
N SER A 449 -6.11 -12.14 0.51
CA SER A 449 -5.43 -11.61 1.70
C SER A 449 -3.91 -11.85 1.75
N SER A 450 -3.33 -12.58 0.80
CA SER A 450 -1.93 -13.09 0.85
C SER A 450 -0.82 -12.17 0.28
N ASN A 451 -1.04 -10.84 0.25
CA ASN A 451 -0.10 -9.77 -0.12
C ASN A 451 0.07 -9.36 -1.61
N ILE A 452 -0.72 -9.87 -2.56
CA ILE A 452 -0.62 -9.44 -3.98
C ILE A 452 -1.55 -8.27 -4.31
N PHE A 453 -2.62 -8.08 -3.54
CA PHE A 453 -3.68 -7.11 -3.83
C PHE A 453 -3.52 -5.82 -3.03
N GLY A 454 -4.20 -4.74 -3.43
CA GLY A 454 -4.23 -3.50 -2.64
C GLY A 454 -4.75 -3.71 -1.21
N SER A 455 -4.46 -2.77 -0.31
CA SER A 455 -4.82 -2.90 1.12
C SER A 455 -6.33 -3.06 1.36
N GLY A 456 -7.18 -2.35 0.62
CA GLY A 456 -8.64 -2.42 0.77
C GLY A 456 -9.22 -3.81 0.51
N PRO A 457 -8.98 -4.42 -0.67
CA PRO A 457 -9.36 -5.82 -0.92
C PRO A 457 -8.90 -6.78 0.16
N GLN A 458 -7.62 -6.71 0.58
CA GLN A 458 -7.09 -7.57 1.64
C GLN A 458 -7.86 -7.42 2.96
N TRP A 459 -8.12 -6.18 3.38
CA TRP A 459 -8.86 -5.90 4.62
C TRP A 459 -10.30 -6.39 4.58
N TYR A 460 -11.02 -6.18 3.48
CA TYR A 460 -12.37 -6.70 3.34
C TYR A 460 -12.40 -8.23 3.29
N SER A 461 -11.43 -8.86 2.62
CA SER A 461 -11.28 -10.32 2.65
C SER A 461 -11.02 -10.84 4.07
N ALA A 462 -10.11 -10.21 4.82
CA ALA A 462 -9.84 -10.58 6.21
C ALA A 462 -11.08 -10.37 7.12
N HIS A 463 -11.85 -9.30 6.90
CA HIS A 463 -13.10 -9.08 7.61
C HIS A 463 -14.13 -10.17 7.31
N ILE A 464 -14.32 -10.56 6.04
CA ILE A 464 -15.24 -11.64 5.67
C ILE A 464 -14.76 -12.98 6.27
N LEU A 465 -13.46 -13.27 6.20
CA LEU A 465 -12.83 -14.47 6.79
C LEU A 465 -13.07 -14.58 8.31
N SER A 466 -13.21 -13.46 9.02
CA SER A 466 -13.50 -13.44 10.47
C SER A 466 -14.87 -14.03 10.85
N PHE A 467 -15.79 -14.20 9.89
CA PHE A 467 -17.05 -14.92 10.08
C PHE A 467 -16.89 -16.44 9.98
N PHE A 468 -15.76 -16.91 9.45
CA PHE A 468 -15.40 -18.33 9.31
C PHE A 468 -14.32 -18.78 10.33
N GLY A 469 -13.96 -17.93 11.28
CA GLY A 469 -12.97 -18.23 12.33
C GLY A 469 -11.52 -17.91 11.94
N PHE A 470 -11.28 -17.32 10.77
CA PHE A 470 -9.93 -16.95 10.31
C PHE A 470 -9.62 -15.48 10.59
N TYR A 471 -8.44 -15.21 11.14
CA TYR A 471 -8.02 -13.86 11.52
C TYR A 471 -6.57 -13.61 11.11
N GLY A 472 -6.29 -12.46 10.49
CA GLY A 472 -4.95 -12.09 10.05
C GLY A 472 -4.77 -12.06 8.54
N PHE A 473 -3.50 -12.03 8.12
CA PHE A 473 -3.09 -11.95 6.72
C PHE A 473 -2.05 -13.04 6.46
N PRO A 474 -2.36 -14.06 5.63
CA PRO A 474 -1.40 -15.10 5.28
C PRO A 474 -0.13 -14.51 4.66
N SER A 475 1.04 -15.02 5.04
CA SER A 475 2.32 -14.55 4.50
C SER A 475 3.31 -15.69 4.29
N LYS A 476 4.18 -15.56 3.28
CA LYS A 476 5.23 -16.56 3.01
C LYS A 476 6.15 -16.75 4.22
N ILE A 477 6.59 -15.64 4.82
CA ILE A 477 7.48 -15.66 5.98
C ILE A 477 6.79 -16.24 7.23
N GLY A 478 5.51 -15.95 7.43
CA GLY A 478 4.72 -16.54 8.51
C GLY A 478 4.62 -18.06 8.40
N ARG A 479 4.41 -18.60 7.20
CA ARG A 479 4.41 -20.06 6.95
C ARG A 479 5.76 -20.70 7.26
N LYS A 480 6.87 -20.03 6.92
CA LYS A 480 8.22 -20.53 7.27
C LYS A 480 8.44 -20.57 8.79
N MET A 481 7.86 -19.61 9.51
CA MET A 481 7.99 -19.45 10.96
C MET A 481 7.06 -20.38 11.76
N GLU A 482 6.00 -20.93 11.15
CA GLU A 482 5.05 -21.85 11.80
C GLU A 482 5.76 -23.04 12.47
N ARG A 483 6.74 -23.64 11.78
CA ARG A 483 7.54 -24.75 12.35
C ARG A 483 8.29 -24.36 13.61
N ALA A 484 8.84 -23.15 13.66
CA ALA A 484 9.58 -22.65 14.82
C ALA A 484 8.69 -22.46 16.06
N LEU A 485 7.38 -22.36 15.92
CA LEU A 485 6.47 -22.30 17.07
C LEU A 485 6.26 -23.68 17.71
N HIS A 486 6.34 -24.75 16.92
CA HIS A 486 6.07 -26.12 17.36
C HIS A 486 7.33 -26.88 17.79
N GLU A 487 8.50 -26.35 17.45
CA GLU A 487 9.81 -26.91 17.78
C GLU A 487 10.44 -26.16 18.96
N ASP A 488 10.93 -26.89 19.98
CA ASP A 488 11.64 -26.34 21.14
C ASP A 488 13.09 -25.86 20.82
N VAL A 489 13.45 -25.86 19.53
CA VAL A 489 14.80 -25.63 19.02
C VAL A 489 15.12 -24.15 19.07
N LEU A 490 16.24 -23.78 19.71
CA LEU A 490 16.71 -22.38 19.87
C LEU A 490 15.80 -21.47 20.70
N ALA A 491 14.75 -22.00 21.34
CA ALA A 491 13.91 -21.25 22.27
C ALA A 491 14.71 -20.80 23.50
N ASP A 492 14.67 -19.51 23.78
CA ASP A 492 15.41 -18.82 24.84
C ASP A 492 14.52 -18.36 26.01
N LEU A 493 13.20 -18.44 25.85
CA LEU A 493 12.20 -18.10 26.85
C LEU A 493 11.23 -19.27 27.11
N GLU A 494 10.77 -19.37 28.36
CA GLU A 494 9.75 -20.33 28.77
C GLU A 494 8.63 -19.61 29.54
N LEU A 495 7.40 -19.65 29.01
CA LEU A 495 6.22 -19.06 29.63
C LEU A 495 5.52 -20.11 30.49
N LEU A 496 5.57 -19.95 31.81
CA LEU A 496 4.93 -20.85 32.77
C LEU A 496 3.47 -20.42 32.98
N LEU A 497 2.53 -21.31 32.65
CA LEU A 497 1.10 -21.11 32.81
C LEU A 497 0.62 -21.53 34.20
N SER A 498 -0.51 -20.97 34.62
CA SER A 498 -1.14 -21.29 35.92
C SER A 498 -1.65 -22.73 36.03
N ASN A 499 -1.93 -23.38 34.90
CA ASN A 499 -2.31 -24.80 34.83
C ASN A 499 -1.09 -25.75 34.91
N GLY A 500 0.13 -25.23 35.12
CA GLY A 500 1.36 -26.00 35.19
C GLY A 500 1.97 -26.38 33.84
N GLN A 501 1.33 -26.02 32.72
CA GLN A 501 1.94 -26.16 31.39
C GLN A 501 3.01 -25.09 31.17
N SER A 502 4.01 -25.39 30.35
CA SER A 502 4.97 -24.40 29.86
C SER A 502 4.92 -24.28 28.34
N LEU A 503 5.20 -23.08 27.85
CA LEU A 503 5.30 -22.78 26.42
C LEU A 503 6.68 -22.18 26.14
N THR A 504 7.44 -22.82 25.28
CA THR A 504 8.75 -22.36 24.82
C THR A 504 8.57 -21.34 23.70
N VAL A 505 9.29 -20.22 23.77
CA VAL A 505 9.16 -19.13 22.80
C VAL A 505 10.51 -18.47 22.53
N HIS A 506 10.57 -17.70 21.44
CA HIS A 506 11.76 -17.00 20.98
C HIS A 506 11.64 -15.50 21.26
N GLY A 507 12.56 -14.97 22.08
CA GLY A 507 12.61 -13.57 22.45
C GLY A 507 12.72 -12.64 21.25
N ALA A 508 13.50 -13.02 20.23
CA ALA A 508 13.64 -12.24 19.00
C ALA A 508 12.30 -12.07 18.25
N ILE A 509 11.49 -13.12 18.20
CA ILE A 509 10.18 -13.10 17.55
C ILE A 509 9.20 -12.23 18.35
N LEU A 510 9.19 -12.38 19.68
CA LEU A 510 8.38 -11.52 20.56
C LEU A 510 8.82 -10.05 20.46
N ALA A 511 10.12 -9.75 20.41
CA ALA A 511 10.64 -8.40 20.26
C ALA A 511 10.14 -7.72 18.98
N ALA A 512 10.05 -8.47 17.88
CA ALA A 512 9.57 -7.93 16.61
C ALA A 512 8.05 -7.74 16.57
N ARG A 513 7.28 -8.62 17.21
CA ARG A 513 5.84 -8.76 16.93
C ARG A 513 4.92 -8.56 18.13
N CYS A 514 5.38 -8.84 19.34
CA CYS A 514 4.62 -8.67 20.57
C CYS A 514 5.55 -8.36 21.77
N PRO A 515 6.14 -7.16 21.84
CA PRO A 515 7.07 -6.79 22.91
C PRO A 515 6.43 -6.84 24.31
N TYR A 516 5.10 -6.77 24.41
CA TYR A 516 4.36 -6.85 25.68
C TYR A 516 4.51 -8.20 26.39
N LEU A 517 4.95 -9.25 25.69
CA LEU A 517 5.23 -10.56 26.27
C LEU A 517 6.69 -10.72 26.70
N LEU A 518 7.56 -9.75 26.44
CA LEU A 518 8.94 -9.78 26.88
C LEU A 518 9.08 -9.33 28.34
N PRO A 519 9.97 -9.96 29.12
CA PRO A 519 10.28 -9.49 30.46
C PRO A 519 11.10 -8.19 30.42
N PRO A 520 11.12 -7.39 31.51
CA PRO A 520 11.85 -6.12 31.56
C PRO A 520 13.35 -6.30 31.27
N LYS A 521 13.97 -5.32 30.58
CA LYS A 521 15.39 -5.35 30.14
C LYS A 521 16.40 -5.76 31.22
N GLU A 522 16.15 -5.35 32.46
CA GLU A 522 17.00 -5.64 33.63
C GLU A 522 17.11 -7.14 33.94
N SER A 523 16.13 -7.95 33.53
CA SER A 523 16.13 -9.40 33.76
C SER A 523 17.16 -10.14 32.89
N PHE A 524 17.47 -9.62 31.69
CA PHE A 524 18.45 -10.21 30.77
C PHE A 524 19.89 -9.77 31.05
N GLN A 525 20.11 -8.67 31.79
CA GLN A 525 21.45 -8.15 32.09
C GLN A 525 22.12 -8.88 33.26
N LYS A 526 21.33 -9.42 34.21
CA LYS A 526 21.86 -10.14 35.39
C LYS A 526 22.65 -11.40 35.04
N GLU A 527 22.44 -12.00 33.87
CA GLU A 527 23.21 -13.17 33.40
C GLU A 527 24.51 -12.82 32.67
N LYS A 528 24.69 -11.58 32.17
CA LYS A 528 25.88 -11.19 31.37
C LYS A 528 27.06 -10.63 32.18
N THR A 529 26.94 -10.48 33.50
CA THR A 529 28.07 -10.12 34.38
C THR A 529 28.99 -11.33 34.61
N TRP A 530 29.81 -11.65 33.62
CA TRP A 530 30.97 -12.54 33.76
C TRP A 530 32.24 -11.72 33.55
N GLY A 531 33.04 -11.60 34.62
CA GLY A 531 34.47 -11.34 34.52
C GLY A 531 34.99 -10.09 35.23
N ASP A 532 35.14 -10.16 36.55
CA ASP A 532 36.42 -9.72 37.13
C ASP A 532 36.77 -10.61 38.33
N GLY A 533 37.99 -11.16 38.33
CA GLY A 533 38.67 -11.68 39.53
C GLY A 533 38.37 -13.11 40.04
N SER A 534 39.17 -14.06 39.55
CA SER A 534 39.73 -15.24 40.26
C SER A 534 38.82 -16.25 40.98
N SER A 535 38.83 -17.50 40.51
CA SER A 535 39.52 -18.62 41.20
C SER A 535 39.40 -19.89 40.38
N LYS A 536 40.52 -20.59 40.21
CA LYS A 536 40.64 -21.91 39.58
C LYS A 536 39.82 -22.92 40.39
N GLU A 537 38.71 -23.41 39.82
CA GLU A 537 38.07 -24.70 40.14
C GLU A 537 36.74 -24.78 39.39
N GLN A 538 36.76 -25.15 38.09
CA GLN A 538 35.55 -25.59 37.39
C GLN A 538 35.89 -26.31 36.08
N GLU A 539 36.52 -27.48 36.20
CA GLU A 539 36.66 -28.44 35.08
C GLU A 539 35.54 -29.49 35.04
N SER A 540 34.41 -29.27 35.73
CA SER A 540 33.29 -30.23 35.79
C SER A 540 31.91 -29.66 35.41
N ARG A 541 31.84 -28.61 34.59
CA ARG A 541 30.58 -28.11 34.01
C ARG A 541 30.71 -27.82 32.51
N LYS A 542 30.87 -28.86 31.71
CA LYS A 542 30.77 -28.77 30.23
C LYS A 542 29.42 -29.24 29.67
N ASP A 543 28.39 -29.37 30.51
CA ASP A 543 27.08 -29.90 30.07
C ASP A 543 25.89 -29.24 30.80
N LYS A 544 25.85 -27.91 30.85
CA LYS A 544 24.62 -27.18 31.20
C LYS A 544 24.24 -26.30 30.04
N GLY A 545 23.26 -26.77 29.26
CA GLY A 545 22.54 -25.97 28.28
C GLY A 545 22.10 -24.64 28.90
N ARG A 546 22.13 -23.57 28.10
CA ARG A 546 21.61 -22.25 28.50
C ARG A 546 20.28 -22.44 29.23
N SER A 547 20.22 -22.08 30.51
CA SER A 547 18.95 -22.03 31.23
C SER A 547 18.03 -21.06 30.49
N ARG A 548 16.87 -21.55 30.06
CA ARG A 548 15.84 -20.70 29.46
C ARG A 548 15.37 -19.69 30.49
N HIS A 549 15.08 -18.47 30.04
CA HIS A 549 14.57 -17.46 30.96
C HIS A 549 13.08 -17.71 31.19
N GLU A 550 12.74 -18.10 32.42
CA GLU A 550 11.37 -18.41 32.81
C GLU A 550 10.55 -17.14 33.11
N VAL A 551 9.37 -17.03 32.50
CA VAL A 551 8.41 -15.96 32.73
C VAL A 551 7.10 -16.60 33.23
N ARG A 552 6.73 -16.32 34.47
CA ARG A 552 5.47 -16.82 35.03
C ARG A 552 4.30 -15.93 34.62
N MET A 553 3.35 -16.51 33.89
CA MET A 553 2.13 -15.83 33.48
C MET A 553 1.16 -15.68 34.65
N SER A 554 0.35 -14.62 34.64
CA SER A 554 -0.74 -14.46 35.62
C SER A 554 -1.77 -15.58 35.46
N ASP A 555 -2.34 -16.00 36.59
CA ASP A 555 -3.52 -16.84 36.72
C ASP A 555 -4.73 -16.41 35.87
N ARG A 556 -4.81 -15.14 35.49
CA ARG A 556 -5.88 -14.58 34.64
C ARG A 556 -5.68 -14.82 33.14
N VAL A 557 -4.54 -15.35 32.72
CA VAL A 557 -4.22 -15.59 31.31
C VAL A 557 -4.77 -16.96 30.89
N ASP A 558 -5.73 -16.95 29.96
CA ASP A 558 -6.25 -18.17 29.36
C ASP A 558 -5.19 -18.85 28.47
N SER A 559 -4.92 -20.14 28.71
CA SER A 559 -3.85 -20.87 28.04
C SER A 559 -4.16 -21.14 26.56
N GLY A 560 -5.42 -21.38 26.20
CA GLY A 560 -5.85 -21.57 24.82
C GLY A 560 -5.70 -20.28 24.01
N ALA A 561 -6.14 -19.16 24.57
CA ALA A 561 -5.98 -17.84 23.98
C ALA A 561 -4.50 -17.46 23.83
N LEU A 562 -3.65 -17.73 24.83
CA LEU A 562 -2.22 -17.43 24.73
C LEU A 562 -1.54 -18.21 23.59
N LYS A 563 -1.86 -19.51 23.44
CA LYS A 563 -1.36 -20.31 22.31
C LYS A 563 -1.74 -19.69 20.97
N LYS A 564 -2.98 -19.20 20.83
CA LYS A 564 -3.44 -18.51 19.61
C LYS A 564 -2.79 -17.14 19.41
N ILE A 565 -2.48 -16.40 20.47
CA ILE A 565 -1.66 -15.18 20.35
C ILE A 565 -0.26 -15.51 19.84
N LEU A 566 0.38 -16.56 20.35
CA LEU A 566 1.70 -16.97 19.88
C LEU A 566 1.66 -17.44 18.42
N GLU A 567 0.65 -18.24 18.05
CA GLU A 567 0.40 -18.62 16.65
C GLU A 567 0.33 -17.37 15.76
N TYR A 568 -0.49 -16.38 16.10
CA TYR A 568 -0.59 -15.13 15.35
C TYR A 568 0.71 -14.33 15.29
N VAL A 569 1.48 -14.33 16.38
CA VAL A 569 2.76 -13.64 16.47
C VAL A 569 3.79 -14.23 15.51
N TYR A 570 3.80 -15.55 15.33
CA TYR A 570 4.73 -16.25 14.44
C TYR A 570 4.25 -16.22 12.99
N THR A 571 2.97 -16.45 12.73
CA THR A 571 2.45 -16.67 11.37
C THR A 571 1.78 -15.44 10.76
N GLY A 572 1.29 -14.51 11.59
CA GLY A 572 0.43 -13.40 11.17
C GLY A 572 -1.02 -13.80 10.84
N PHE A 573 -1.39 -15.07 10.98
CA PHE A 573 -2.67 -15.63 10.57
C PHE A 573 -3.08 -16.83 11.45
N ILE A 574 -4.31 -16.83 11.97
CA ILE A 574 -4.80 -17.88 12.88
C ILE A 574 -6.22 -18.32 12.52
N HIS A 575 -6.52 -19.58 12.86
CA HIS A 575 -7.88 -20.11 12.91
C HIS A 575 -8.30 -20.30 14.38
N VAL A 576 -9.49 -19.84 14.75
CA VAL A 576 -9.96 -19.76 16.14
C VAL A 576 -11.40 -20.25 16.26
N ASP A 577 -11.62 -21.15 17.21
CA ASP A 577 -12.95 -21.66 17.57
C ASP A 577 -13.76 -20.65 18.43
N ASP A 578 -15.08 -20.74 18.38
CA ASP A 578 -16.02 -19.76 18.95
C ASP A 578 -15.81 -19.51 20.45
N ASP A 579 -15.45 -20.57 21.19
CA ASP A 579 -15.22 -20.55 22.63
C ASP A 579 -13.98 -19.72 23.01
N LEU A 580 -12.95 -19.72 22.16
CA LEU A 580 -11.70 -18.98 22.39
C LEU A 580 -11.77 -17.50 21.96
N VAL A 581 -12.76 -17.08 21.17
CA VAL A 581 -12.84 -15.70 20.66
C VAL A 581 -12.93 -14.67 21.79
N LYS A 582 -13.71 -14.93 22.85
CA LYS A 582 -13.88 -14.00 23.98
C LYS A 582 -12.58 -13.78 24.77
N PRO A 583 -11.90 -14.82 25.30
CA PRO A 583 -10.64 -14.62 26.00
C PRO A 583 -9.55 -14.04 25.07
N LEU A 584 -9.53 -14.43 23.79
CA LEU A 584 -8.57 -13.92 22.81
C LEU A 584 -8.73 -12.41 22.54
N LYS A 585 -9.96 -11.87 22.51
CA LYS A 585 -10.21 -10.42 22.38
C LYS A 585 -9.52 -9.61 23.47
N VAL A 586 -9.63 -10.08 24.72
CA VAL A 586 -9.05 -9.41 25.88
C VAL A 586 -7.53 -9.47 25.79
N LEU A 587 -6.97 -10.65 25.52
CA LEU A 587 -5.54 -10.85 25.48
C LEU A 587 -4.87 -10.10 24.31
N ALA A 588 -5.47 -10.12 23.11
CA ALA A 588 -4.98 -9.36 21.96
C ALA A 588 -4.87 -7.86 22.25
N LYS A 589 -5.84 -7.30 22.99
CA LYS A 589 -5.80 -5.90 23.43
C LYS A 589 -4.67 -5.65 24.43
N CYS A 590 -4.50 -6.52 25.43
CA CYS A 590 -3.40 -6.43 26.41
C CYS A 590 -2.01 -6.57 25.77
N CYS A 591 -1.90 -7.38 24.71
CA CYS A 591 -0.69 -7.56 23.92
C CYS A 591 -0.41 -6.44 22.90
N GLY A 592 -1.27 -5.40 22.83
CA GLY A 592 -1.11 -4.31 21.88
C GLY A 592 -1.37 -4.68 20.41
N LEU A 593 -1.95 -5.85 20.13
CA LEU A 593 -2.23 -6.35 18.78
C LEU A 593 -3.54 -5.74 18.24
N ARG A 594 -3.51 -4.45 17.89
CA ARG A 594 -4.70 -3.67 17.51
C ARG A 594 -5.44 -4.26 16.31
N SER A 595 -4.73 -4.63 15.24
CA SER A 595 -5.32 -5.21 14.03
C SER A 595 -6.08 -6.50 14.33
N LEU A 596 -5.45 -7.43 15.05
CA LEU A 596 -6.09 -8.67 15.48
C LEU A 596 -7.30 -8.38 16.36
N SER A 597 -7.17 -7.46 17.32
CA SER A 597 -8.28 -7.06 18.19
C SER A 597 -9.46 -6.53 17.37
N ASP A 598 -9.23 -5.66 16.38
CA ASP A 598 -10.29 -5.10 15.54
C ASP A 598 -10.99 -6.17 14.69
N MET A 599 -10.24 -7.12 14.12
CA MET A 599 -10.80 -8.26 13.39
C MET A 599 -11.61 -9.20 14.28
N LEU A 600 -11.15 -9.49 15.50
CA LEU A 600 -11.90 -10.30 16.46
C LEU A 600 -13.23 -9.65 16.85
N HIS A 601 -13.24 -8.31 16.96
CA HIS A 601 -14.47 -7.54 17.20
C HIS A 601 -15.32 -7.36 15.93
N ARG A 602 -14.89 -7.91 14.78
CA ARG A 602 -15.53 -7.76 13.47
C ARG A 602 -15.82 -6.31 13.15
N LYS A 603 -14.90 -5.40 13.50
CA LYS A 603 -15.01 -4.02 13.08
C LYS A 603 -14.82 -3.94 11.56
N LEU A 604 -15.57 -3.05 10.92
CA LEU A 604 -15.35 -2.79 9.51
C LEU A 604 -13.97 -2.17 9.30
N PRO A 605 -13.30 -2.51 8.18
CA PRO A 605 -12.03 -1.88 7.82
C PRO A 605 -12.13 -0.36 7.80
N LYS A 606 -11.11 0.30 8.35
CA LYS A 606 -10.98 1.75 8.26
C LYS A 606 -10.29 2.10 6.95
N TRP A 607 -10.94 2.94 6.14
CA TRP A 607 -10.38 3.33 4.85
C TRP A 607 -9.00 3.99 5.00
N GLY A 608 -8.08 3.65 4.09
CA GLY A 608 -6.72 4.19 4.07
C GLY A 608 -5.77 3.57 5.10
N THR A 609 -6.19 2.54 5.85
CA THR A 609 -5.26 1.75 6.67
C THR A 609 -4.51 0.74 5.82
N SER A 610 -3.19 0.73 5.92
CA SER A 610 -2.35 -0.31 5.32
C SER A 610 -2.64 -1.67 5.96
N SER A 611 -2.51 -2.74 5.18
CA SER A 611 -2.57 -4.10 5.73
C SER A 611 -1.37 -4.37 6.65
N PRO A 612 -1.57 -4.98 7.82
CA PRO A 612 -0.48 -5.42 8.69
C PRO A 612 0.34 -6.51 8.00
N SER A 613 1.63 -6.26 7.81
CA SER A 613 2.56 -7.27 7.35
C SER A 613 3.09 -8.10 8.52
N CYS A 614 3.31 -9.40 8.28
CA CYS A 614 4.09 -10.25 9.17
C CYS A 614 5.57 -10.07 8.81
N ILE A 615 6.29 -9.24 9.55
CA ILE A 615 7.72 -8.95 9.33
C ILE A 615 8.47 -8.93 10.65
N PHE A 616 9.75 -9.29 10.62
CA PHE A 616 10.59 -9.41 11.81
C PHE A 616 11.69 -8.34 11.90
N ASN A 617 11.76 -7.40 10.95
CA ASN A 617 12.85 -6.40 10.88
C ASN A 617 13.05 -5.59 12.19
N GLY A 618 12.00 -5.40 12.99
CA GLY A 618 12.09 -4.77 14.31
C GLY A 618 13.02 -5.49 15.31
N ALA A 619 13.33 -6.76 15.08
CA ALA A 619 14.32 -7.49 15.87
C ALA A 619 15.77 -7.12 15.52
N LEU A 620 16.05 -6.63 14.30
CA LEU A 620 17.41 -6.24 13.88
C LEU A 620 17.87 -4.94 14.53
N GLU A 621 16.94 -4.06 14.91
CA GLU A 621 17.25 -2.84 15.64
C GLU A 621 17.41 -3.14 17.13
N PRO A 622 18.39 -2.52 17.83
CA PRO A 622 18.53 -2.64 19.27
C PRO A 622 17.39 -1.88 19.94
N THR A 623 16.19 -2.45 19.96
CA THR A 623 15.00 -1.98 20.69
C THR A 623 15.15 -2.24 22.20
N GLY A 624 16.37 -2.04 22.70
CA GLY A 624 16.79 -2.12 24.08
C GLY A 624 16.97 -3.54 24.65
N HIS A 625 16.75 -4.60 23.86
CA HIS A 625 17.22 -5.95 24.16
C HIS A 625 18.25 -6.35 23.09
N LEU A 626 19.44 -6.80 23.52
CA LEU A 626 20.48 -7.33 22.63
C LEU A 626 20.29 -8.85 22.49
N LEU A 627 19.35 -9.24 21.62
CA LEU A 627 18.93 -10.64 21.41
C LEU A 627 19.65 -11.34 20.25
N SER A 628 20.48 -10.63 19.48
CA SER A 628 21.27 -11.25 18.42
C SER A 628 22.18 -12.34 18.99
N ASP A 629 22.10 -13.54 18.44
CA ASP A 629 22.84 -14.74 18.88
C ASP A 629 23.73 -15.33 17.77
N VAL A 630 23.85 -14.61 16.64
CA VAL A 630 24.76 -14.92 15.55
C VAL A 630 25.14 -13.66 14.76
N ILE A 631 26.35 -13.67 14.19
CA ILE A 631 26.88 -12.65 13.30
C ILE A 631 27.08 -13.30 11.93
N LEU A 632 26.58 -12.65 10.88
CA LEU A 632 26.90 -12.99 9.49
C LEU A 632 28.01 -12.06 9.01
N GLU A 633 29.17 -12.62 8.67
CA GLU A 633 30.34 -11.89 8.18
C GLU A 633 30.39 -11.95 6.66
N ALA A 634 30.45 -10.79 6.00
CA ALA A 634 30.59 -10.69 4.55
C ALA A 634 32.07 -10.79 4.13
N ARG A 635 32.28 -11.13 2.86
CA ARG A 635 33.58 -10.99 2.20
C ARG A 635 33.95 -9.51 2.13
N ALA A 636 35.08 -9.15 2.72
CA ALA A 636 35.59 -7.79 2.68
C ALA A 636 36.10 -7.44 1.27
N ALA A 637 35.72 -6.26 0.77
CA ALA A 637 36.35 -5.67 -0.40
C ALA A 637 37.71 -5.07 0.00
N GLU A 638 38.67 -5.06 -0.91
CA GLU A 638 39.99 -4.45 -0.67
C GLU A 638 39.85 -2.97 -0.29
N GLY A 639 40.52 -2.54 0.78
CA GLY A 639 40.51 -1.16 1.26
C GLY A 639 39.26 -0.71 2.01
N MET A 640 38.29 -1.60 2.27
CA MET A 640 37.08 -1.24 3.02
C MET A 640 37.39 -0.94 4.50
N ILE A 641 37.07 0.27 4.95
CA ILE A 641 37.13 0.66 6.36
C ILE A 641 35.77 0.35 7.00
N TRP A 642 35.77 -0.51 8.02
CA TRP A 642 34.55 -0.93 8.71
C TRP A 642 34.55 -0.58 10.19
N SER A 643 33.40 -0.19 10.71
CA SER A 643 33.16 -0.01 12.15
C SER A 643 31.74 -0.43 12.51
N CYS A 644 31.59 -1.25 13.55
CA CYS A 644 30.30 -1.63 14.10
C CYS A 644 30.03 -0.87 15.40
N THR A 645 28.81 -0.39 15.60
CA THR A 645 28.39 0.29 16.83
C THR A 645 28.12 -0.68 17.98
N LEU A 646 27.93 -1.97 17.69
CA LEU A 646 27.53 -3.00 18.65
C LEU A 646 28.69 -3.90 19.09
N CYS A 647 29.76 -4.00 18.30
CA CYS A 647 30.90 -4.86 18.61
C CYS A 647 32.22 -4.32 18.04
N GLN A 648 33.32 -4.98 18.40
CA GLN A 648 34.69 -4.58 18.02
C GLN A 648 35.21 -5.28 16.74
N SER A 649 34.34 -5.97 15.99
CA SER A 649 34.79 -6.67 14.77
C SER A 649 35.17 -5.69 13.67
N SER A 650 36.31 -5.96 13.03
CA SER A 650 36.89 -5.18 11.94
C SER A 650 36.42 -5.63 10.55
N SER A 651 35.71 -6.75 10.45
CA SER A 651 35.17 -7.27 9.19
C SER A 651 33.73 -6.80 8.97
N PRO A 652 33.29 -6.52 7.73
CA PRO A 652 31.90 -6.13 7.45
C PRO A 652 30.92 -7.24 7.83
N HIS A 653 29.93 -6.94 8.67
CA HIS A 653 29.02 -7.95 9.22
C HIS A 653 27.65 -7.43 9.64
N LYS A 654 26.69 -8.34 9.79
CA LYS A 654 25.34 -8.08 10.33
C LYS A 654 25.06 -8.98 11.53
N HIS A 655 24.49 -8.39 12.58
CA HIS A 655 23.92 -9.13 13.70
C HIS A 655 22.56 -9.71 13.29
N ALA A 656 22.30 -10.98 13.62
CA ALA A 656 21.08 -11.69 13.27
C ALA A 656 20.66 -12.66 14.39
N HIS A 657 19.59 -13.43 14.12
CA HIS A 657 18.97 -14.38 15.05
C HIS A 657 18.96 -15.77 14.42
N LYS A 658 19.53 -16.78 15.09
CA LYS A 658 19.60 -18.15 14.60
C LYS A 658 18.23 -18.69 14.26
N ILE A 659 17.20 -18.40 15.06
CA ILE A 659 15.84 -18.88 14.78
C ILE A 659 15.27 -18.34 13.45
N VAL A 660 15.52 -17.08 13.10
CA VAL A 660 15.03 -16.50 11.84
C VAL A 660 15.75 -17.13 10.65
N LEU A 661 17.07 -17.32 10.78
CA LEU A 661 17.88 -18.00 9.77
C LEU A 661 17.51 -19.49 9.62
N TYR A 662 17.28 -20.17 10.75
CA TYR A 662 16.85 -21.56 10.85
C TYR A 662 15.52 -21.80 10.12
N SER A 663 14.54 -20.92 10.34
CA SER A 663 13.24 -21.02 9.67
C SER A 663 13.30 -20.70 8.18
N GLY A 664 14.27 -19.90 7.76
CA GLY A 664 14.39 -19.42 6.38
C GLY A 664 15.26 -20.27 5.46
N SER A 665 16.15 -21.12 5.98
CA SER A 665 17.13 -21.90 5.21
C SER A 665 17.28 -23.32 5.75
N ASP A 666 17.05 -24.31 4.89
CA ASP A 666 17.24 -25.71 5.22
C ASP A 666 18.71 -26.05 5.51
N TYR A 667 19.65 -25.38 4.83
CA TYR A 667 21.09 -25.49 5.11
C TYR A 667 21.44 -24.94 6.50
N LEU A 668 21.00 -23.73 6.85
CA LEU A 668 21.32 -23.14 8.15
C LEU A 668 20.67 -23.90 9.30
N ARG A 669 19.46 -24.44 9.08
CA ARG A 669 18.84 -25.39 10.00
C ARG A 669 19.75 -26.59 10.26
N ALA A 670 20.20 -27.27 9.20
CA ALA A 670 21.10 -28.41 9.33
C ALA A 670 22.42 -28.02 10.01
N LEU A 671 22.97 -26.85 9.68
CA LEU A 671 24.17 -26.29 10.31
C LEU A 671 23.98 -26.16 11.82
N PHE A 672 22.91 -25.51 12.27
CA PHE A 672 22.65 -25.29 13.70
C PHE A 672 22.32 -26.57 14.47
N GLN A 673 21.83 -27.60 13.79
CA GLN A 673 21.50 -28.90 14.40
C GLN A 673 22.63 -29.94 14.31
N SER A 674 23.69 -29.68 13.56
CA SER A 674 24.72 -30.68 13.27
C SER A 674 25.57 -31.11 14.48
N GLY A 675 25.62 -30.32 15.55
CA GLY A 675 26.50 -30.56 16.70
C GLY A 675 28.00 -30.44 16.39
N MET A 676 28.36 -30.03 15.17
CA MET A 676 29.75 -29.79 14.76
C MET A 676 30.28 -28.47 15.35
N HIS A 677 31.60 -28.24 15.27
CA HIS A 677 32.18 -26.98 15.73
C HIS A 677 31.45 -25.74 15.16
N ASP A 678 31.07 -25.81 13.88
CA ASP A 678 30.40 -24.70 13.18
C ASP A 678 28.97 -24.44 13.67
N SER A 679 28.28 -25.44 14.25
CA SER A 679 26.94 -25.25 14.84
C SER A 679 26.97 -24.35 16.09
N HIS A 680 28.09 -24.40 16.81
CA HIS A 680 28.33 -23.60 18.01
C HIS A 680 28.96 -22.24 17.72
N SER A 681 29.40 -22.00 16.48
CA SER A 681 29.97 -20.72 16.07
C SER A 681 28.96 -19.58 16.29
N GLN A 682 29.49 -18.45 16.76
CA GLN A 682 28.76 -17.18 16.85
C GLN A 682 28.90 -16.36 15.56
N ILE A 683 29.83 -16.75 14.66
CA ILE A 683 30.13 -16.05 13.41
C ILE A 683 29.99 -17.05 12.26
N ILE A 684 29.16 -16.72 11.28
CA ILE A 684 29.02 -17.46 10.02
C ILE A 684 29.64 -16.60 8.93
N LYS A 685 30.68 -17.12 8.28
CA LYS A 685 31.27 -16.48 7.10
C LYS A 685 30.37 -16.75 5.91
N VAL A 686 29.84 -15.70 5.31
CA VAL A 686 28.97 -15.79 4.14
C VAL A 686 29.81 -15.43 2.92
N PRO A 687 29.88 -16.29 1.88
CA PRO A 687 30.77 -16.10 0.74
C PRO A 687 30.26 -15.04 -0.26
N VAL A 688 29.68 -13.94 0.23
CA VAL A 688 29.12 -12.84 -0.58
C VAL A 688 29.66 -11.49 -0.09
N GLY A 689 29.61 -10.47 -0.95
CA GLY A 689 29.97 -9.11 -0.61
C GLY A 689 28.99 -8.44 0.36
N TRP A 690 29.36 -7.27 0.85
CA TRP A 690 28.57 -6.51 1.84
C TRP A 690 27.14 -6.20 1.36
N GLU A 691 26.99 -5.71 0.13
CA GLU A 691 25.68 -5.34 -0.43
C GLU A 691 24.74 -6.54 -0.57
N ALA A 692 25.28 -7.68 -1.03
CA ALA A 692 24.54 -8.95 -1.08
C ALA A 692 24.11 -9.38 0.33
N LEU A 693 25.00 -9.31 1.32
CA LEU A 693 24.66 -9.67 2.71
C LEU A 693 23.55 -8.80 3.28
N VAL A 694 23.57 -7.48 3.03
CA VAL A 694 22.52 -6.56 3.49
C VAL A 694 21.16 -6.94 2.89
N LYS A 695 21.13 -7.22 1.58
CA LYS A 695 19.92 -7.64 0.86
C LYS A 695 19.42 -9.01 1.35
N LEU A 696 20.31 -9.97 1.62
CA LEU A 696 19.99 -11.28 2.18
C LEU A 696 19.37 -11.18 3.57
N VAL A 697 19.99 -10.41 4.46
CA VAL A 697 19.45 -10.20 5.81
C VAL A 697 18.10 -9.51 5.73
N SER A 698 17.91 -8.52 4.86
CA SER A 698 16.59 -7.92 4.63
C SER A 698 15.55 -8.98 4.22
N TRP A 699 15.91 -9.88 3.30
CA TRP A 699 15.02 -10.96 2.85
C TRP A 699 14.61 -11.91 3.98
N PHE A 700 15.54 -12.33 4.85
CA PHE A 700 15.22 -13.22 5.98
C PHE A 700 14.16 -12.62 6.94
N TYR A 701 14.10 -11.29 7.06
CA TYR A 701 13.23 -10.61 8.02
C TYR A 701 11.98 -9.98 7.40
N LEU A 702 11.98 -9.74 6.08
CA LEU A 702 10.84 -9.17 5.35
C LEU A 702 10.11 -10.21 4.47
N GLY A 703 10.80 -11.28 4.06
CA GLY A 703 10.28 -12.33 3.18
C GLY A 703 10.45 -12.05 1.68
N GLU A 704 10.95 -10.86 1.31
CA GLU A 704 11.13 -10.41 -0.07
C GLU A 704 12.48 -9.69 -0.23
N LEU A 705 13.11 -9.87 -1.39
CA LEU A 705 14.36 -9.19 -1.72
C LEU A 705 14.04 -7.75 -2.10
N PRO A 706 14.86 -6.77 -1.67
CA PRO A 706 14.76 -5.41 -2.19
C PRO A 706 14.83 -5.44 -3.72
N SER A 707 13.88 -4.82 -4.41
CA SER A 707 13.87 -4.73 -5.87
C SER A 707 14.64 -3.50 -6.35
N ILE A 708 15.26 -3.59 -7.52
CA ILE A 708 15.79 -2.42 -8.23
C ILE A 708 14.63 -1.75 -8.96
N SER A 709 14.40 -0.48 -8.67
CA SER A 709 13.43 0.32 -9.42
C SER A 709 14.02 0.69 -10.78
N ILE A 710 13.47 0.14 -11.86
CA ILE A 710 13.85 0.49 -13.24
C ILE A 710 13.23 1.84 -13.58
N ASP A 711 13.84 2.90 -13.05
CA ASP A 711 13.35 4.26 -13.11
C ASP A 711 14.40 5.20 -13.74
N CYS A 712 14.16 6.51 -13.69
CA CYS A 712 15.09 7.48 -14.27
C CYS A 712 16.45 7.52 -13.54
N ILE A 713 16.58 7.03 -12.31
CA ILE A 713 17.89 6.91 -11.66
C ILE A 713 18.64 5.76 -12.34
N TRP A 714 18.01 4.58 -12.42
CA TRP A 714 18.60 3.41 -13.07
C TRP A 714 19.07 3.70 -14.50
N SER A 715 18.22 4.31 -15.33
CA SER A 715 18.56 4.62 -16.73
C SER A 715 19.69 5.65 -16.91
N ASN A 716 20.05 6.38 -15.85
CA ASN A 716 21.12 7.39 -15.87
C ASN A 716 22.36 6.97 -15.08
N MET A 717 22.37 5.77 -14.49
CA MET A 717 23.59 5.16 -13.99
C MET A 717 24.54 4.85 -15.16
N ASP A 718 25.84 4.92 -14.89
CA ASP A 718 26.85 4.38 -15.80
C ASP A 718 26.91 2.84 -15.69
N ALA A 719 27.63 2.20 -16.61
CA ALA A 719 27.72 0.73 -16.66
C ALA A 719 28.33 0.14 -15.38
N GLU A 720 29.30 0.84 -14.79
CA GLU A 720 29.97 0.44 -13.55
C GLU A 720 29.00 0.46 -12.37
N GLN A 721 28.20 1.52 -12.21
CA GLN A 721 27.17 1.61 -11.17
C GLN A 721 26.10 0.53 -11.33
N GLN A 722 25.61 0.29 -12.55
CA GLN A 722 24.63 -0.76 -12.83
C GLN A 722 25.20 -2.15 -12.51
N PHE A 723 26.47 -2.39 -12.87
CA PHE A 723 27.17 -3.62 -12.55
C PHE A 723 27.23 -3.87 -11.04
N HIS A 724 27.67 -2.88 -10.24
CA HIS A 724 27.78 -3.03 -8.78
C HIS A 724 26.44 -3.34 -8.10
N GLU A 725 25.34 -2.74 -8.55
CA GLU A 725 24.00 -3.05 -8.01
C GLU A 725 23.56 -4.49 -8.36
N LEU A 726 23.81 -4.92 -9.60
CA LEU A 726 23.43 -6.25 -10.08
C LEU A 726 24.32 -7.37 -9.56
N GLN A 727 25.60 -7.10 -9.33
CA GLN A 727 26.57 -8.05 -8.79
C GLN A 727 26.03 -8.70 -7.50
N ALA A 728 25.42 -7.91 -6.63
CA ALA A 728 24.84 -8.40 -5.39
C ALA A 728 23.77 -9.48 -5.61
N TYR A 729 22.93 -9.36 -6.66
CA TYR A 729 21.89 -10.35 -6.96
C TYR A 729 22.48 -11.62 -7.59
N VAL A 730 23.53 -11.49 -8.40
CA VAL A 730 24.24 -12.64 -8.98
C VAL A 730 24.92 -13.46 -7.87
N GLU A 731 25.57 -12.79 -6.90
CA GLU A 731 26.13 -13.44 -5.71
C GLU A 731 25.05 -14.13 -4.87
N LEU A 732 23.88 -13.50 -4.68
CA LEU A 732 22.76 -14.10 -3.96
C LEU A 732 22.16 -15.31 -4.67
N SER A 733 22.11 -15.29 -6.00
CA SER A 733 21.70 -16.45 -6.80
C SER A 733 22.64 -17.63 -6.57
N SER A 734 23.96 -17.39 -6.56
CA SER A 734 24.95 -18.43 -6.26
C SER A 734 24.84 -18.95 -4.82
N LEU A 735 24.71 -18.06 -3.84
CA LEU A 735 24.51 -18.45 -2.45
C LEU A 735 23.21 -19.27 -2.27
N ALA A 736 22.16 -18.95 -3.02
CA ALA A 736 20.87 -19.62 -2.91
C ALA A 736 20.94 -21.11 -3.25
N GLU A 737 21.76 -21.51 -4.22
CA GLU A 737 22.00 -22.93 -4.53
C GLU A 737 22.67 -23.66 -3.36
N PHE A 738 23.64 -23.01 -2.72
CA PHE A 738 24.37 -23.58 -1.59
C PHE A 738 23.56 -23.60 -0.28
N TRP A 739 22.79 -22.56 0.01
CA TRP A 739 21.98 -22.42 1.24
C TRP A 739 20.54 -22.93 1.11
N CYS A 740 20.19 -23.55 -0.02
CA CYS A 740 18.84 -24.03 -0.34
C CYS A 740 17.78 -22.92 -0.20
N LEU A 741 18.05 -21.76 -0.78
CA LEU A 741 17.17 -20.58 -0.75
C LEU A 741 16.50 -20.37 -2.12
N GLU A 742 15.68 -21.31 -2.57
CA GLU A 742 15.05 -21.29 -3.91
C GLU A 742 14.37 -19.94 -4.23
N ASP A 743 13.59 -19.41 -3.28
CA ASP A 743 12.93 -18.10 -3.38
C ASP A 743 13.91 -16.94 -3.65
N VAL A 744 15.11 -16.98 -3.04
CA VAL A 744 16.16 -15.94 -3.22
C VAL A 744 16.76 -16.06 -4.60
N GLY A 745 17.04 -17.29 -5.06
CA GLY A 745 17.55 -17.55 -6.40
C GLY A 745 16.57 -17.07 -7.49
N GLU A 746 15.29 -17.41 -7.36
CA GLU A 746 14.24 -16.99 -8.31
C GLU A 746 14.06 -15.46 -8.32
N GLN A 747 13.96 -14.83 -7.15
CA GLN A 747 13.82 -13.38 -7.05
C GLN A 747 15.06 -12.64 -7.60
N SER A 748 16.27 -13.16 -7.33
CA SER A 748 17.51 -12.58 -7.84
C SER A 748 17.59 -12.67 -9.36
N LEU A 749 17.30 -13.84 -9.93
CA LEU A 749 17.22 -14.03 -11.38
C LEU A 749 16.21 -13.06 -12.01
N LYS A 750 15.02 -12.93 -11.42
CA LYS A 750 13.98 -12.01 -11.91
C LYS A 750 14.45 -10.56 -11.94
N VAL A 751 15.15 -10.10 -10.89
CA VAL A 751 15.70 -8.74 -10.82
C VAL A 751 16.80 -8.53 -11.86
N VAL A 752 17.74 -9.47 -12.01
CA VAL A 752 18.82 -9.34 -12.99
C VAL A 752 18.25 -9.31 -14.41
N VAL A 753 17.37 -10.25 -14.74
CA VAL A 753 16.76 -10.32 -16.08
C VAL A 753 15.94 -9.09 -16.42
N SER A 754 15.18 -8.53 -15.47
CA SER A 754 14.41 -7.31 -15.72
C SER A 754 15.32 -6.11 -16.00
N CYS A 755 16.42 -5.98 -15.27
CA CYS A 755 17.39 -4.91 -15.47
C CYS A 755 18.13 -5.04 -16.80
N LEU A 756 18.63 -6.24 -17.14
CA LEU A 756 19.34 -6.51 -18.41
C LEU A 756 18.44 -6.37 -19.65
N LYS A 757 17.11 -6.56 -19.50
CA LYS A 757 16.14 -6.27 -20.56
C LYS A 757 15.91 -4.78 -20.75
N SER A 758 15.99 -4.01 -19.66
CA SER A 758 15.76 -2.56 -19.70
C SER A 758 16.95 -1.77 -20.21
N ASP A 759 18.16 -2.11 -19.78
CA ASP A 759 19.40 -1.45 -20.21
C ASP A 759 20.49 -2.51 -20.38
N LYS A 760 21.25 -2.39 -21.48
CA LYS A 760 22.19 -3.41 -21.91
C LYS A 760 23.65 -3.04 -21.67
N ARG A 761 23.90 -1.87 -21.08
CA ARG A 761 25.26 -1.30 -20.91
C ARG A 761 26.17 -2.12 -20.01
N SER A 762 25.64 -2.70 -18.93
CA SER A 762 26.42 -3.53 -17.99
C SER A 762 26.27 -5.04 -18.26
N SER A 763 25.69 -5.42 -19.40
CA SER A 763 25.30 -6.81 -19.65
C SER A 763 26.50 -7.73 -19.81
N VAL A 764 27.55 -7.28 -20.49
CA VAL A 764 28.74 -8.09 -20.77
C VAL A 764 29.47 -8.42 -19.46
N GLU A 765 29.68 -7.40 -18.62
CA GLU A 765 30.33 -7.54 -17.32
C GLU A 765 29.52 -8.44 -16.38
N ILE A 766 28.19 -8.31 -16.38
CA ILE A 766 27.32 -9.18 -15.57
C ILE A 766 27.32 -10.62 -16.06
N ILE A 767 27.32 -10.85 -17.39
CA ILE A 767 27.40 -12.20 -17.94
C ILE A 767 28.75 -12.84 -17.61
N SER A 768 29.85 -12.10 -17.79
CA SER A 768 31.19 -12.54 -17.43
C SER A 768 31.30 -12.90 -15.95
N PHE A 769 30.82 -12.01 -15.07
CA PHE A 769 30.80 -12.25 -13.64
C PHE A 769 29.94 -13.47 -13.28
N ALA A 770 28.73 -13.58 -13.84
CA ALA A 770 27.85 -14.73 -13.60
C ALA A 770 28.49 -16.05 -14.05
N ALA A 771 29.17 -16.08 -15.19
CA ALA A 771 29.91 -17.26 -15.66
C ALA A 771 31.06 -17.61 -14.70
N SER A 772 31.81 -16.61 -14.22
CA SER A 772 32.94 -16.80 -13.30
C SER A 772 32.55 -17.46 -11.95
N ILE A 773 31.28 -17.33 -11.54
CA ILE A 773 30.73 -17.96 -10.34
C ILE A 773 29.70 -19.07 -10.64
N GLY A 774 29.65 -19.54 -11.89
CA GLY A 774 28.85 -20.70 -12.32
C GLY A 774 27.33 -20.48 -12.39
N GLN A 775 26.85 -19.24 -12.49
CA GLN A 775 25.42 -18.91 -12.54
C GLN A 775 24.85 -18.95 -13.96
N TRP A 776 24.80 -20.14 -14.55
CA TRP A 776 24.47 -20.34 -15.97
C TRP A 776 23.05 -19.93 -16.38
N LYS A 777 22.06 -19.97 -15.47
CA LYS A 777 20.70 -19.46 -15.76
C LYS A 777 20.70 -17.95 -16.03
N ILE A 778 21.55 -17.21 -15.32
CA ILE A 778 21.72 -15.76 -15.53
C ILE A 778 22.51 -15.52 -16.82
N VAL A 779 23.57 -16.30 -17.08
CA VAL A 779 24.35 -16.26 -18.32
C VAL A 779 23.43 -16.45 -19.54
N GLU A 780 22.63 -17.51 -19.56
CA GLU A 780 21.72 -17.81 -20.66
C GLU A 780 20.70 -16.68 -20.89
N ALA A 781 20.07 -16.18 -19.82
CA ALA A 781 19.12 -15.09 -19.93
C ALA A 781 19.77 -13.77 -20.39
N GLY A 782 20.98 -13.49 -19.92
CA GLY A 782 21.79 -12.34 -20.33
C GLY A 782 22.19 -12.43 -21.80
N VAL A 783 22.77 -13.56 -22.22
CA VAL A 783 23.15 -13.86 -23.61
C VAL A 783 21.95 -13.68 -24.54
N ASN A 784 20.79 -14.24 -24.19
CA ASN A 784 19.57 -14.07 -24.99
C ASN A 784 19.12 -12.61 -25.10
N SER A 785 19.37 -11.77 -24.08
CA SER A 785 19.06 -10.33 -24.12
C SER A 785 19.99 -9.56 -25.07
N ILE A 786 21.29 -9.89 -25.09
CA ILE A 786 22.30 -9.16 -25.88
C ILE A 786 22.67 -9.81 -27.21
N ALA A 787 22.22 -11.02 -27.51
CA ALA A 787 22.49 -11.72 -28.77
C ALA A 787 22.26 -10.85 -30.02
N PRO A 788 21.18 -10.02 -30.14
CA PRO A 788 21.00 -9.13 -31.29
C PRO A 788 22.08 -8.06 -31.47
N LEU A 789 22.89 -7.80 -30.44
CA LEU A 789 23.99 -6.82 -30.44
C LEU A 789 25.35 -7.43 -30.78
N TYR A 790 25.44 -8.76 -30.95
CA TYR A 790 26.71 -9.47 -31.12
C TYR A 790 27.68 -8.81 -32.13
N PRO A 791 27.28 -8.44 -33.36
CA PRO A 791 28.22 -7.80 -34.30
C PRO A 791 28.78 -6.47 -33.79
N LYS A 792 27.96 -5.67 -33.10
CA LYS A 792 28.38 -4.37 -32.56
C LYS A 792 29.34 -4.52 -31.40
N LEU A 793 29.10 -5.50 -30.53
CA LEU A 793 29.98 -5.79 -29.38
C LEU A 793 31.33 -6.32 -29.86
N LEU A 794 31.33 -7.14 -30.91
CA LEU A 794 32.55 -7.63 -31.56
C LEU A 794 33.37 -6.49 -32.16
N ASP A 795 32.73 -5.59 -32.92
CA ASP A 795 33.40 -4.43 -33.53
C ASP A 795 33.94 -3.44 -32.49
N ALA A 796 33.33 -3.38 -31.31
CA ALA A 796 33.74 -2.53 -30.19
C ALA A 796 34.87 -3.13 -29.33
N GLY A 797 35.26 -4.39 -29.56
CA GLY A 797 36.24 -5.10 -28.73
C GLY A 797 35.73 -5.48 -27.34
N GLU A 798 34.43 -5.35 -27.06
CA GLU A 798 33.84 -5.60 -25.74
C GLU A 798 33.73 -7.11 -25.41
N LEU A 799 34.06 -7.99 -26.35
CA LEU A 799 33.96 -9.45 -26.20
C LEU A 799 35.31 -10.14 -25.94
N GLU A 800 36.43 -9.40 -25.94
CA GLU A 800 37.79 -9.98 -25.88
C GLU A 800 38.08 -10.69 -24.55
N ASP A 801 37.49 -10.23 -23.45
CA ASP A 801 37.70 -10.76 -22.09
C ASP A 801 36.67 -11.83 -21.68
N LEU A 802 35.78 -12.26 -22.59
CA LEU A 802 34.78 -13.29 -22.31
C LEU A 802 35.35 -14.70 -22.46
N ASP A 803 34.86 -15.61 -21.61
CA ASP A 803 35.14 -17.04 -21.75
C ASP A 803 34.59 -17.59 -23.08
N GLU A 804 35.32 -18.52 -23.72
CA GLU A 804 34.95 -19.10 -25.02
C GLU A 804 33.57 -19.80 -24.99
N GLU A 805 33.20 -20.42 -23.87
CA GLU A 805 31.88 -21.05 -23.73
C GLU A 805 30.75 -20.00 -23.80
N VAL A 806 30.95 -18.84 -23.17
CA VAL A 806 30.02 -17.71 -23.23
C VAL A 806 29.99 -17.11 -24.64
N LEU A 807 31.14 -16.99 -25.31
CA LEU A 807 31.23 -16.51 -26.69
C LEU A 807 30.48 -17.42 -27.66
N ASP A 808 30.61 -18.74 -27.51
CA ASP A 808 29.90 -19.72 -28.34
C ASP A 808 28.39 -19.70 -28.10
N MET A 809 27.95 -19.51 -26.86
CA MET A 809 26.54 -19.26 -26.55
C MET A 809 26.02 -17.98 -27.23
N LEU A 810 26.81 -16.90 -27.21
CA LEU A 810 26.43 -15.63 -27.83
C LEU A 810 26.39 -15.71 -29.36
N ARG A 811 27.37 -16.39 -29.98
CA ARG A 811 27.38 -16.71 -31.42
C ARG A 811 26.14 -17.52 -31.80
N SER A 812 25.84 -18.57 -31.05
CA SER A 812 24.68 -19.43 -31.28
C SER A 812 23.36 -18.67 -31.13
N GLY A 813 23.23 -17.85 -30.07
CA GLY A 813 22.08 -16.99 -29.85
C GLY A 813 21.85 -15.99 -30.98
N TYR A 814 22.93 -15.38 -31.50
CA TYR A 814 22.84 -14.48 -32.65
C TYR A 814 22.42 -15.21 -33.94
N VAL A 815 22.95 -16.42 -34.19
CA VAL A 815 22.53 -17.23 -35.34
C VAL A 815 21.04 -17.57 -35.25
N CYS A 816 20.55 -18.06 -34.11
CA CYS A 816 19.13 -18.34 -33.91
C CYS A 816 18.25 -17.09 -34.10
N TYR A 817 18.69 -15.93 -33.58
CA TYR A 817 18.00 -14.66 -33.78
C TYR A 817 17.92 -14.27 -35.27
N SER A 818 19.04 -14.38 -35.98
CA SER A 818 19.11 -14.04 -37.41
C SER A 818 18.22 -14.93 -38.28
N GLN A 819 18.16 -16.24 -37.99
CA GLN A 819 17.34 -17.21 -38.70
C GLN A 819 15.83 -17.04 -38.38
N GLY A 820 15.48 -16.69 -37.13
CA GLY A 820 14.10 -16.42 -36.72
C GLY A 820 13.50 -15.13 -37.31
N SER A 821 14.34 -14.16 -37.68
CA SER A 821 13.93 -12.90 -38.32
C SER A 821 13.57 -13.03 -39.82
N CYS A 822 13.92 -14.15 -40.46
CA CYS A 822 13.58 -14.42 -41.87
C CYS A 822 12.15 -14.95 -42.09
N ASN A 823 11.34 -15.14 -41.04
CA ASN A 823 9.98 -15.72 -41.13
C ASN A 823 8.83 -14.71 -40.92
N TRP A 824 9.08 -13.39 -41.00
CA TRP A 824 8.05 -12.34 -40.89
C TRP A 824 8.11 -11.32 -42.03
N SER A 825 8.06 -11.81 -43.27
CA SER A 825 7.60 -11.00 -44.40
C SER A 825 6.37 -11.67 -45.00
N ASP A 826 5.21 -11.32 -44.44
CA ASP A 826 3.90 -11.16 -45.10
C ASP A 826 2.98 -10.31 -44.21
#